data_AF-A0AA40ASM9-F1
#
_entry.id   AF-A0AA40ASM9-F1
#
_cell.length_a   1.000
_cell.length_b   1.000
_cell.length_c   1.000
_cell.angle_alpha   90.00
_cell.angle_beta   90.00
_cell.angle_gamma   90.00
#
_symmetry.space_group_name_H-M   'P 1'
#
loop_
_entity.id
_entity.type
_entity.pdbx_description
1 polymer ?
#
loop_
_entity_poly.entity_id
_entity_poly.type
_entity_poly.pdbx_seq_one_letter_code
_entity_poly.pdbx_strand_id
1 'polypeptide(L)'
;MSIFFWYFQARKNPSKAPTSIYISGGPGASSFDETNGFPCSFNPDGNSTRVNEHSWNEEVNMLYVDQPVGAGFSYSRVVNGVVDLMDSLAEDGSFFTPGTVGELEGRMNLTVVGATIQSLDPGEGVNTTQQAARVMWWFGQVWFGEFPGYGDTSNKEISLWTVSYGGFYGPAFLAHFHRQSATLPSPDRPKEIPLQLSTLGIQNGCMDVLTMGMSYLDFAVNNTYDIVAYPEEIYTAAKTNLTEFCQPLLVSCREAVADGDPLGYGNNQTVNEACAMAGGVCFGFVQGAFTSYSRLNPFDITLSHPETYPALHWVNYLNQPWVQSALGVPLNFTAGSRVTGGVFFGMTGDPMRHDLSDISYLLENGIKVAMVYGDLDYRCNWFGAEEISLAIGGEELKSAGYAEVKVGNKTGGMVREVEGLSFVRVFDAGHSVYTYQPELVNEVFKRVMSGRDVATGEGQVGGGYKTEGPGDVRGLKVKAIEGRDAGCFLADVGRTCEENQIEALREGRVRVENGMVIEPGREGENKQGGEGGDEKGGEEQKQVKSAGAVRETAAIAVAVMPMGYAFWLHVGVPRPDLRMTPPPKGTRSKRGCITCRIRRVKCDETRPECTRCKKAGRNCDGYAATSSQLSGRELATAVRTLQVIGPAARVLGEAVLTEDSACFDFFRVCTVAMTSSAFPAPFWSRHVLQVAHSEPAVWKAAVAVGALHRRWEARSKIRFRTNPMKTSQESNMTEEFTKQAMQQYWSAISMARTIHDPVVLMVMSVILAAAANMAGEWAASHIHIQSGLKLVAAASQTHDSNNNNQTMSSEISSIAQTLSRLDLLVMTFEDSRAPYAYVDPLTGNLPPSILDMPRVGQLHDLMHASMHLFNIFRYFLSVEGGYLTGYLPASSLPPLQSRITADIATWKTEFNNLLTTLPPSSRHSNTTILSLELYHSVLSLMSSAGISGPSSRWDAHLPSFIHILSLCEKIHTHTPSPLPFFMSLEPGLVMPLFLTITRCRHPLIRRRGLRLLKSLNRQEGMWNSPAACVVAEQKVLAEEEHLPFPLPLYIENLDDMPMEGPEGKGWGGSIPPEERRVTRDELVVDVERGRIELVLFGEVPGRRGVEREVKRVSLGY
;
A
#
# COMPACT_ATOMS: atom_id res chain seq x y z
N MET A 1 -13.35 9.13 13.56
CA MET A 1 -14.03 8.96 12.26
C MET A 1 -15.22 9.91 12.25
N SER A 2 -15.40 10.65 11.16
CA SER A 2 -16.50 11.58 10.93
C SER A 2 -17.24 11.16 9.67
N ILE A 3 -18.55 10.91 9.79
CA ILE A 3 -19.42 10.61 8.66
C ILE A 3 -20.22 11.87 8.35
N PHE A 4 -20.06 12.41 7.15
CA PHE A 4 -20.82 13.55 6.68
C PHE A 4 -22.13 13.08 6.05
N PHE A 5 -23.20 13.82 6.34
CA PHE A 5 -24.53 13.56 5.79
C PHE A 5 -25.21 14.86 5.41
N TRP A 6 -26.13 14.77 4.46
CA TRP A 6 -27.01 15.87 4.08
C TRP A 6 -28.46 15.38 4.10
N TYR A 7 -29.23 15.92 5.05
CA TYR A 7 -30.63 15.58 5.23
C TYR A 7 -31.54 16.63 4.61
N PHE A 8 -32.54 16.17 3.86
CA PHE A 8 -33.58 16.99 3.27
C PHE A 8 -34.96 16.43 3.64
N GLN A 9 -35.76 17.27 4.29
CA GLN A 9 -37.16 16.93 4.56
C GLN A 9 -37.94 16.77 3.26
N ALA A 10 -38.97 15.94 3.30
CA ALA A 10 -39.93 15.85 2.22
C ALA A 10 -40.59 17.23 2.02
N ARG A 11 -40.70 17.69 0.76
CA ARG A 11 -41.37 18.94 0.42
C ARG A 11 -42.87 18.86 0.72
N LYS A 12 -43.46 17.66 0.60
CA LYS A 12 -44.84 17.38 0.97
C LYS A 12 -44.91 16.57 2.26
N ASN A 13 -45.60 17.11 3.26
CA ASN A 13 -45.94 16.42 4.52
C ASN A 13 -44.75 15.69 5.19
N PRO A 14 -43.62 16.36 5.50
CA PRO A 14 -42.42 15.71 6.03
C PRO A 14 -42.66 14.93 7.33
N SER A 15 -43.61 15.36 8.15
CA SER A 15 -43.98 14.67 9.39
C SER A 15 -44.74 13.35 9.18
N LYS A 16 -45.13 13.01 7.95
CA LYS A 16 -45.81 11.75 7.60
C LYS A 16 -45.09 10.96 6.51
N ALA A 17 -44.10 11.58 5.87
CA ALA A 17 -43.32 10.98 4.81
C ALA A 17 -42.40 9.87 5.37
N PRO A 18 -42.20 8.77 4.62
CA PRO A 18 -41.19 7.78 4.96
C PRO A 18 -39.79 8.39 4.88
N THR A 19 -38.80 7.71 5.45
CA THR A 19 -37.40 8.13 5.37
C THR A 19 -36.61 7.16 4.50
N SER A 20 -35.75 7.69 3.62
CA SER A 20 -34.85 6.89 2.80
C SER A 20 -33.44 7.40 2.90
N ILE A 21 -32.51 6.47 3.09
CA ILE A 21 -31.07 6.71 3.01
C ILE A 21 -30.64 6.53 1.56
N TYR A 22 -29.77 7.41 1.06
CA TYR A 22 -29.04 7.17 -0.18
C TYR A 22 -27.54 7.08 0.08
N ILE A 23 -26.91 6.05 -0.49
CA ILE A 23 -25.45 5.88 -0.51
C ILE A 23 -24.97 5.57 -1.93
N SER A 24 -23.89 6.22 -2.35
CA SER A 24 -23.23 5.93 -3.62
C SER A 24 -22.36 4.66 -3.55
N GLY A 25 -21.72 4.32 -4.67
CA GLY A 25 -20.84 3.18 -4.82
C GLY A 25 -19.35 3.53 -4.74
N GLY A 26 -18.60 3.24 -5.80
CA GLY A 26 -17.15 3.43 -5.87
C GLY A 26 -16.37 2.11 -5.86
N PRO A 27 -15.94 1.58 -4.70
CA PRO A 27 -16.28 1.98 -3.34
C PRO A 27 -15.61 3.29 -2.89
N GLY A 28 -16.31 4.08 -2.08
CA GLY A 28 -15.83 5.37 -1.57
C GLY A 28 -16.18 6.58 -2.44
N ALA A 29 -17.12 6.46 -3.37
CA ALA A 29 -17.69 7.61 -4.09
C ALA A 29 -18.61 8.42 -3.17
N SER A 30 -18.69 9.73 -3.40
CA SER A 30 -19.61 10.59 -2.65
C SER A 30 -21.06 10.36 -3.06
N SER A 31 -21.96 10.60 -2.12
CA SER A 31 -23.42 10.53 -2.30
C SER A 31 -24.04 11.88 -2.71
N PHE A 32 -23.23 12.90 -2.99
CA PHE A 32 -23.67 14.25 -3.33
C PHE A 32 -23.40 14.57 -4.80
N ASP A 33 -24.26 14.07 -5.67
CA ASP A 33 -24.24 14.34 -7.12
C ASP A 33 -25.68 14.45 -7.65
N GLU A 34 -25.86 14.49 -8.98
CA GLU A 34 -27.20 14.52 -9.59
C GLU A 34 -27.77 13.14 -9.90
N THR A 35 -27.09 12.05 -9.54
CA THR A 35 -27.38 10.71 -10.05
C THR A 35 -28.46 9.96 -9.24
N ASN A 36 -29.10 10.65 -8.29
CA ASN A 36 -29.81 10.03 -7.18
C ASN A 36 -31.03 10.82 -6.68
N GLY A 37 -31.68 11.56 -7.57
CA GLY A 37 -32.84 12.36 -7.18
C GLY A 37 -32.52 13.50 -6.21
N PHE A 38 -31.28 13.97 -6.18
CA PHE A 38 -30.82 15.05 -5.31
C PHE A 38 -31.75 16.29 -5.41
N PRO A 39 -31.96 17.06 -4.33
CA PRO A 39 -32.92 18.18 -4.31
C PRO A 39 -32.65 19.30 -5.32
N CYS A 40 -31.41 19.41 -5.77
CA CYS A 40 -30.96 20.44 -6.69
C CYS A 40 -30.14 19.84 -7.82
N SER A 41 -30.14 20.53 -8.96
CA SER A 41 -29.20 20.33 -10.05
C SER A 41 -28.12 21.42 -10.02
N PHE A 42 -26.89 21.07 -10.35
CA PHE A 42 -25.74 21.94 -10.48
C PHE A 42 -25.70 22.54 -11.89
N ASN A 43 -25.43 23.84 -11.98
CA ASN A 43 -25.39 24.53 -13.26
C ASN A 43 -23.98 24.46 -13.88
N PRO A 44 -23.86 24.62 -15.21
CA PRO A 44 -22.55 24.57 -15.90
C PRO A 44 -21.52 25.60 -15.44
N ASP A 45 -21.95 26.65 -14.72
CA ASP A 45 -21.06 27.63 -14.11
C ASP A 45 -20.23 27.07 -12.93
N GLY A 46 -20.55 25.87 -12.45
CA GLY A 46 -19.88 25.23 -11.31
C GLY A 46 -19.98 26.05 -10.01
N ASN A 47 -20.96 26.96 -9.92
CA ASN A 47 -21.07 27.93 -8.82
C ASN A 47 -22.52 28.22 -8.42
N SER A 48 -23.51 27.77 -9.19
CA SER A 48 -24.92 27.88 -8.84
C SER A 48 -25.67 26.56 -9.01
N THR A 49 -26.84 26.50 -8.39
CA THR A 49 -27.76 25.36 -8.47
C THR A 49 -29.15 25.83 -8.87
N ARG A 50 -29.95 24.92 -9.42
CA ARG A 50 -31.38 25.09 -9.67
C ARG A 50 -32.16 23.99 -8.97
N VAL A 51 -33.45 24.22 -8.72
CA VAL A 51 -34.32 23.21 -8.12
C VAL A 51 -34.44 22.01 -9.07
N ASN A 52 -34.27 20.80 -8.54
CA ASN A 52 -34.58 19.58 -9.27
C ASN A 52 -36.10 19.31 -9.15
N GLU A 53 -36.79 19.35 -10.29
CA GLU A 53 -38.24 19.12 -10.39
C GLU A 53 -38.61 17.64 -10.17
N HIS A 54 -37.67 16.73 -10.39
CA HIS A 54 -37.83 15.29 -10.22
C HIS A 54 -37.08 14.78 -8.97
N SER A 55 -36.92 15.62 -7.94
CA SER A 55 -36.24 15.20 -6.72
C SER A 55 -37.02 14.12 -5.97
N TRP A 56 -36.28 13.18 -5.36
CA TRP A 56 -36.84 12.18 -4.45
C TRP A 56 -37.38 12.79 -3.16
N ASN A 57 -36.86 13.96 -2.75
CA ASN A 57 -37.35 14.67 -1.57
C ASN A 57 -38.71 15.36 -1.78
N GLU A 58 -39.39 15.14 -2.90
CA GLU A 58 -40.75 15.63 -3.08
C GLU A 58 -41.72 15.00 -2.07
N GLU A 59 -41.59 13.69 -1.82
CA GLU A 59 -42.52 12.90 -0.98
C GLU A 59 -41.81 12.01 0.05
N VAL A 60 -40.48 12.00 0.07
CA VAL A 60 -39.66 11.18 0.99
C VAL A 60 -38.69 12.07 1.75
N ASN A 61 -38.49 11.81 3.04
CA ASN A 61 -37.40 12.43 3.80
C ASN A 61 -36.08 11.77 3.37
N MET A 62 -35.20 12.51 2.70
CA MET A 62 -33.98 11.96 2.11
C MET A 62 -32.77 12.22 2.99
N LEU A 63 -32.00 11.17 3.29
CA LEU A 63 -30.73 11.22 4.00
C LEU A 63 -29.60 10.74 3.08
N TYR A 64 -28.84 11.67 2.52
CA TYR A 64 -27.67 11.35 1.69
C TYR A 64 -26.44 11.23 2.60
N VAL A 65 -25.68 10.14 2.49
CA VAL A 65 -24.56 9.87 3.39
C VAL A 65 -23.29 9.53 2.61
N ASP A 66 -22.20 10.24 2.89
CA ASP A 66 -20.88 9.89 2.37
C ASP A 66 -20.29 8.74 3.18
N GLN A 67 -20.16 7.58 2.56
CA GLN A 67 -19.62 6.37 3.19
C GLN A 67 -18.82 5.53 2.19
N PRO A 68 -17.82 4.76 2.65
CA PRO A 68 -17.28 4.73 4.01
C PRO A 68 -16.43 5.98 4.34
N VAL A 69 -15.78 5.99 5.50
CA VAL A 69 -14.80 7.03 5.87
C VAL A 69 -13.78 7.20 4.74
N GLY A 70 -13.60 8.45 4.31
CA GLY A 70 -12.78 8.84 3.16
C GLY A 70 -13.58 9.25 1.91
N ALA A 71 -14.86 8.85 1.82
CA ALA A 71 -15.74 9.28 0.74
C ALA A 71 -16.15 10.76 0.90
N GLY A 72 -16.05 11.56 -0.17
CA GLY A 72 -16.52 12.95 -0.19
C GLY A 72 -16.01 13.80 0.98
N PHE A 73 -16.92 14.22 1.86
CA PHE A 73 -16.64 14.99 3.07
C PHE A 73 -16.48 14.15 4.34
N SER A 74 -16.58 12.82 4.26
CA SER A 74 -16.33 11.90 5.38
C SER A 74 -14.83 11.65 5.55
N TYR A 75 -14.31 11.75 6.78
CA TYR A 75 -12.87 11.65 7.04
C TYR A 75 -12.54 11.04 8.41
N SER A 76 -11.36 10.43 8.54
CA SER A 76 -10.78 10.04 9.83
C SER A 76 -10.02 11.22 10.44
N ARG A 77 -9.07 11.75 9.66
CA ARG A 77 -8.19 12.87 9.94
C ARG A 77 -8.00 13.65 8.65
N VAL A 78 -7.90 14.98 8.77
CA VAL A 78 -7.64 15.87 7.63
C VAL A 78 -6.13 16.14 7.49
N VAL A 79 -5.68 16.31 6.26
CA VAL A 79 -4.28 16.55 5.89
C VAL A 79 -4.21 17.70 4.89
N ASN A 80 -3.38 18.70 5.18
CA ASN A 80 -3.13 19.83 4.29
C ASN A 80 -2.02 19.49 3.29
N GLY A 81 -2.14 19.97 2.05
CA GLY A 81 -1.14 19.75 1.03
C GLY A 81 -1.51 20.38 -0.31
N VAL A 82 -0.94 19.83 -1.38
CA VAL A 82 -1.31 20.14 -2.77
C VAL A 82 -1.78 18.89 -3.49
N VAL A 83 -2.81 19.04 -4.31
CA VAL A 83 -3.32 18.02 -5.21
C VAL A 83 -2.84 18.34 -6.62
N ASP A 84 -2.24 17.36 -7.29
CA ASP A 84 -1.97 17.40 -8.72
C ASP A 84 -3.13 16.72 -9.48
N LEU A 85 -3.89 17.55 -10.19
CA LEU A 85 -5.04 17.15 -11.00
C LEU A 85 -4.64 16.42 -12.28
N MET A 86 -3.38 16.54 -12.74
CA MET A 86 -2.86 15.78 -13.89
C MET A 86 -2.50 14.35 -13.50
N ASP A 87 -1.97 14.17 -12.29
CA ASP A 87 -1.70 12.86 -11.70
C ASP A 87 -2.96 12.25 -11.06
N SER A 88 -4.16 12.67 -11.50
CA SER A 88 -5.43 12.02 -11.14
C SER A 88 -5.50 10.55 -11.60
N LEU A 89 -4.48 10.02 -12.29
CA LEU A 89 -4.35 8.60 -12.63
C LEU A 89 -3.38 7.83 -11.73
N ALA A 90 -2.64 8.49 -10.84
CA ALA A 90 -1.61 7.82 -10.06
C ALA A 90 -2.20 7.00 -8.89
N GLU A 91 -2.07 5.68 -8.98
CA GLU A 91 -2.57 4.71 -7.98
C GLU A 91 -1.71 4.66 -6.71
N ASP A 92 -0.50 5.23 -6.74
CA ASP A 92 0.45 5.25 -5.61
C ASP A 92 0.23 6.41 -4.63
N GLY A 93 -0.83 7.21 -4.83
CA GLY A 93 -1.14 8.37 -3.99
C GLY A 93 -0.30 9.61 -4.30
N SER A 94 0.53 9.58 -5.34
CA SER A 94 1.36 10.73 -5.74
C SER A 94 0.56 11.95 -6.22
N PHE A 95 -0.75 11.78 -6.48
CA PHE A 95 -1.67 12.89 -6.75
C PHE A 95 -1.78 13.89 -5.58
N PHE A 96 -1.37 13.53 -4.36
CA PHE A 96 -1.40 14.43 -3.21
C PHE A 96 -0.03 14.50 -2.52
N THR A 97 0.47 15.72 -2.32
CA THR A 97 1.69 15.97 -1.57
C THR A 97 1.37 16.72 -0.27
N PRO A 98 1.59 16.13 0.92
CA PRO A 98 1.32 16.78 2.19
C PRO A 98 2.29 17.94 2.45
N GLY A 99 1.81 19.02 3.07
CA GLY A 99 2.63 20.18 3.47
C GLY A 99 1.78 21.40 3.83
N THR A 100 2.43 22.48 4.30
CA THR A 100 1.71 23.72 4.63
C THR A 100 1.51 24.60 3.40
N VAL A 101 0.36 25.30 3.32
CA VAL A 101 0.02 26.18 2.18
C VAL A 101 1.14 27.19 1.91
N GLY A 102 1.76 27.75 2.95
CA GLY A 102 2.85 28.73 2.81
C GLY A 102 4.18 28.16 2.28
N GLU A 103 4.44 26.86 2.45
CA GLU A 103 5.62 26.19 1.87
C GLU A 103 5.43 25.86 0.38
N LEU A 104 4.17 25.78 -0.05
CA LEU A 104 3.78 25.25 -1.36
C LEU A 104 3.23 26.34 -2.32
N GLU A 105 3.11 27.60 -1.86
CA GLU A 105 2.65 28.74 -2.67
C GLU A 105 3.42 28.92 -3.99
N GLY A 106 4.73 28.61 -4.01
CA GLY A 106 5.56 28.69 -5.22
C GLY A 106 5.38 27.55 -6.22
N ARG A 107 4.60 26.51 -5.89
CA ARG A 107 4.37 25.32 -6.73
C ARG A 107 2.96 25.24 -7.30
N MET A 108 2.04 26.10 -6.85
CA MET A 108 0.65 26.08 -7.31
C MET A 108 0.54 26.62 -8.74
N ASN A 109 -0.28 25.95 -9.55
CA ASN A 109 -0.63 26.37 -10.90
C ASN A 109 -2.07 25.91 -11.23
N LEU A 110 -2.46 25.90 -12.50
CA LEU A 110 -3.81 25.51 -12.93
C LEU A 110 -4.19 24.08 -12.50
N THR A 111 -3.23 23.16 -12.50
CA THR A 111 -3.45 21.73 -12.22
C THR A 111 -2.91 21.28 -10.87
N VAL A 112 -2.03 22.07 -10.24
CA VAL A 112 -1.51 21.82 -8.89
C VAL A 112 -2.16 22.80 -7.93
N VAL A 113 -3.14 22.33 -7.16
CA VAL A 113 -4.00 23.18 -6.32
C VAL A 113 -3.80 22.86 -4.83
N GLY A 114 -3.75 23.90 -3.99
CA GLY A 114 -3.74 23.72 -2.54
C GLY A 114 -5.05 23.12 -2.05
N ALA A 115 -4.97 22.08 -1.22
CA ALA A 115 -6.15 21.39 -0.70
C ALA A 115 -5.92 20.82 0.70
N THR A 116 -7.01 20.69 1.44
CA THR A 116 -7.12 19.89 2.65
C THR A 116 -7.94 18.67 2.31
N ILE A 117 -7.39 17.45 2.44
CA ILE A 117 -8.12 16.22 2.11
C ILE A 117 -8.11 15.24 3.29
N GLN A 118 -8.83 14.13 3.15
CA GLN A 118 -8.78 13.04 4.13
C GLN A 118 -7.43 12.30 4.11
N SER A 119 -7.02 11.71 5.23
CA SER A 119 -5.78 10.94 5.35
C SER A 119 -5.71 9.82 4.31
N LEU A 120 -4.56 9.71 3.62
CA LEU A 120 -4.36 8.64 2.65
C LEU A 120 -3.80 7.34 3.28
N ASP A 121 -3.77 7.25 4.61
CA ASP A 121 -3.36 6.04 5.33
C ASP A 121 -4.44 4.95 5.19
N PRO A 122 -4.15 3.82 4.51
CA PRO A 122 -5.12 2.73 4.35
C PRO A 122 -5.54 2.08 5.68
N GLY A 123 -4.75 2.25 6.76
CA GLY A 123 -5.06 1.74 8.09
C GLY A 123 -6.07 2.57 8.87
N GLU A 124 -6.41 3.78 8.42
CA GLU A 124 -7.38 4.65 9.11
C GLU A 124 -8.85 4.44 8.64
N GLY A 125 -9.05 3.70 7.54
CA GLY A 125 -10.36 3.42 6.94
C GLY A 125 -10.95 2.06 7.32
N VAL A 126 -12.12 1.75 6.76
CA VAL A 126 -12.64 0.37 6.73
C VAL A 126 -12.11 -0.34 5.49
N ASN A 127 -12.01 -1.66 5.54
CA ASN A 127 -11.41 -2.47 4.48
C ASN A 127 -12.38 -3.50 3.88
N THR A 128 -13.60 -3.65 4.40
CA THR A 128 -14.63 -4.54 3.83
C THR A 128 -16.00 -3.89 3.88
N THR A 129 -16.91 -4.38 3.03
CA THR A 129 -18.33 -3.99 3.05
C THR A 129 -18.98 -4.32 4.39
N GLN A 130 -18.65 -5.47 5.00
CA GLN A 130 -19.22 -5.86 6.28
C GLN A 130 -18.75 -4.94 7.44
N GLN A 131 -17.51 -4.43 7.38
CA GLN A 131 -17.05 -3.40 8.31
C GLN A 131 -17.75 -2.06 8.09
N ALA A 132 -17.94 -1.65 6.83
CA ALA A 132 -18.70 -0.45 6.51
C ALA A 132 -20.16 -0.53 7.02
N ALA A 133 -20.79 -1.71 6.93
CA ALA A 133 -22.12 -1.97 7.48
C ALA A 133 -22.18 -1.72 9.00
N ARG A 134 -21.15 -2.13 9.76
CA ARG A 134 -21.09 -1.88 11.22
C ARG A 134 -20.96 -0.40 11.53
N VAL A 135 -20.13 0.33 10.79
CA VAL A 135 -19.98 1.78 10.97
C VAL A 135 -21.32 2.48 10.68
N MET A 136 -22.00 2.08 9.61
CA MET A 136 -23.30 2.63 9.24
C MET A 136 -24.42 2.25 10.22
N TRP A 137 -24.32 1.09 10.88
CA TRP A 137 -25.23 0.73 11.98
C TRP A 137 -25.08 1.72 13.14
N TRP A 138 -23.85 1.99 13.58
CA TRP A 138 -23.60 2.93 14.67
C TRP A 138 -24.01 4.36 14.31
N PHE A 139 -23.74 4.78 13.07
CA PHE A 139 -24.26 6.04 12.55
C PHE A 139 -25.79 6.07 12.60
N GLY A 140 -26.46 5.02 12.14
CA GLY A 140 -27.92 4.90 12.15
C GLY A 140 -28.51 4.92 13.57
N GLN A 141 -27.90 4.22 14.52
CA GLN A 141 -28.36 4.22 15.92
C GLN A 141 -28.35 5.63 16.53
N VAL A 142 -27.29 6.41 16.28
CA VAL A 142 -27.21 7.80 16.74
C VAL A 142 -28.20 8.68 15.97
N TRP A 143 -28.20 8.61 14.64
CA TRP A 143 -29.01 9.52 13.83
C TRP A 143 -30.51 9.26 14.01
N PHE A 144 -30.98 8.03 13.90
CA PHE A 144 -32.40 7.70 14.09
C PHE A 144 -32.84 7.76 15.56
N GLY A 145 -31.91 7.63 16.52
CA GLY A 145 -32.20 7.73 17.95
C GLY A 145 -32.31 9.17 18.46
N GLU A 146 -31.53 10.09 17.90
CA GLU A 146 -31.35 11.43 18.48
C GLU A 146 -31.70 12.59 17.52
N PHE A 147 -31.70 12.38 16.20
CA PHE A 147 -31.89 13.48 15.25
C PHE A 147 -33.36 13.95 15.21
N PRO A 148 -33.65 15.23 15.51
CA PRO A 148 -35.03 15.72 15.61
C PRO A 148 -35.86 15.51 14.35
N GLY A 149 -35.26 15.66 13.16
CA GLY A 149 -35.96 15.52 11.88
C GLY A 149 -36.63 14.15 11.69
N TYR A 150 -36.02 13.07 12.18
CA TYR A 150 -36.64 11.74 12.17
C TYR A 150 -37.51 11.50 13.40
N GLY A 151 -37.15 12.06 14.56
CA GLY A 151 -37.98 12.01 15.77
C GLY A 151 -39.41 12.50 15.51
N ASP A 152 -39.55 13.57 14.74
CA ASP A 152 -40.82 14.26 14.46
C ASP A 152 -41.72 13.58 13.42
N THR A 153 -41.21 12.68 12.57
CA THR A 153 -42.06 11.97 11.60
C THR A 153 -42.85 10.85 12.27
N SER A 154 -44.15 10.73 11.95
CA SER A 154 -44.99 9.62 12.40
C SER A 154 -44.74 8.33 11.63
N ASN A 155 -44.16 8.43 10.42
CA ASN A 155 -43.79 7.26 9.64
C ASN A 155 -42.33 6.91 9.95
N LYS A 156 -42.14 5.78 10.63
CA LYS A 156 -40.82 5.31 11.08
C LYS A 156 -40.13 4.35 10.10
N GLU A 157 -40.73 4.09 8.94
CA GLU A 157 -40.09 3.27 7.91
C GLU A 157 -38.80 3.90 7.41
N ILE A 158 -37.78 3.05 7.27
CA ILE A 158 -36.45 3.37 6.78
C ILE A 158 -36.18 2.50 5.55
N SER A 159 -35.92 3.15 4.42
CA SER A 159 -35.45 2.51 3.20
C SER A 159 -33.99 2.85 2.92
N LEU A 160 -33.33 2.05 2.08
CA LEU A 160 -31.98 2.30 1.60
C LEU A 160 -31.98 2.21 0.08
N TRP A 161 -31.50 3.27 -0.59
CA TRP A 161 -31.27 3.28 -2.03
C TRP A 161 -29.78 3.42 -2.32
N THR A 162 -29.28 2.64 -3.27
CA THR A 162 -27.86 2.58 -3.59
C THR A 162 -27.62 2.57 -5.10
N VAL A 163 -26.36 2.80 -5.52
CA VAL A 163 -25.94 2.67 -6.92
C VAL A 163 -24.58 1.97 -7.06
N SER A 164 -24.32 1.30 -8.19
CA SER A 164 -22.97 0.80 -8.53
C SER A 164 -22.43 -0.23 -7.53
N TYR A 165 -21.27 0.01 -6.90
CA TYR A 165 -20.79 -0.79 -5.75
C TYR A 165 -21.80 -0.87 -4.60
N GLY A 166 -22.76 0.05 -4.56
CA GLY A 166 -23.94 0.01 -3.72
C GLY A 166 -24.76 -1.28 -3.83
N GLY A 167 -24.61 -2.07 -4.90
CA GLY A 167 -25.17 -3.42 -4.96
C GLY A 167 -24.54 -4.39 -3.96
N PHE A 168 -23.28 -4.19 -3.55
CA PHE A 168 -22.67 -4.93 -2.44
C PHE A 168 -23.03 -4.30 -1.08
N TYR A 169 -22.99 -2.96 -0.98
CA TYR A 169 -23.32 -2.25 0.27
C TYR A 169 -24.77 -2.44 0.70
N GLY A 170 -25.71 -2.29 -0.23
CA GLY A 170 -27.14 -2.27 0.05
C GLY A 170 -27.63 -3.52 0.78
N PRO A 171 -27.49 -4.72 0.17
CA PRO A 171 -27.84 -5.98 0.81
C PRO A 171 -27.13 -6.18 2.15
N ALA A 172 -25.81 -6.01 2.20
CA ALA A 172 -25.02 -6.26 3.42
C ALA A 172 -25.42 -5.31 4.56
N PHE A 173 -25.69 -4.04 4.27
CA PHE A 173 -26.03 -3.04 5.29
C PHE A 173 -27.42 -3.31 5.83
N LEU A 174 -28.41 -3.48 4.95
CA LEU A 174 -29.79 -3.70 5.38
C LEU A 174 -29.94 -5.06 6.08
N ALA A 175 -29.27 -6.11 5.59
CA ALA A 175 -29.27 -7.42 6.25
C ALA A 175 -28.62 -7.33 7.64
N HIS A 176 -27.50 -6.61 7.77
CA HIS A 176 -26.88 -6.35 9.06
C HIS A 176 -27.84 -5.60 10.00
N PHE A 177 -28.47 -4.52 9.54
CA PHE A 177 -29.40 -3.72 10.35
C PHE A 177 -30.62 -4.51 10.79
N HIS A 178 -31.15 -5.35 9.88
CA HIS A 178 -32.29 -6.20 10.15
C HIS A 178 -31.94 -7.24 11.23
N ARG A 179 -30.82 -7.95 11.07
CA ARG A 179 -30.32 -8.93 12.05
C ARG A 179 -30.06 -8.28 13.41
N GLN A 180 -29.45 -7.09 13.45
CA GLN A 180 -29.23 -6.37 14.70
C GLN A 180 -30.56 -5.98 15.36
N SER A 181 -31.48 -5.39 14.61
CA SER A 181 -32.80 -4.96 15.11
C SER A 181 -33.63 -6.13 15.64
N ALA A 182 -33.58 -7.29 14.99
CA ALA A 182 -34.29 -8.50 15.41
C ALA A 182 -33.80 -9.06 16.77
N THR A 183 -32.60 -8.69 17.22
CA THR A 183 -32.03 -9.13 18.50
C THR A 183 -32.26 -8.16 19.66
N LEU A 184 -33.00 -7.06 19.43
CA LEU A 184 -33.33 -6.04 20.43
C LEU A 184 -34.79 -6.20 20.92
N PRO A 185 -35.10 -5.83 22.18
CA PRO A 185 -34.17 -5.34 23.21
C PRO A 185 -33.44 -6.49 23.93
N SER A 186 -32.13 -6.36 24.09
CA SER A 186 -31.30 -7.29 24.88
C SER A 186 -30.85 -6.61 26.19
N PRO A 187 -30.74 -7.33 27.32
CA PRO A 187 -30.21 -6.79 28.58
C PRO A 187 -28.83 -6.12 28.44
N ASP A 188 -28.00 -6.59 27.51
CA ASP A 188 -26.66 -6.09 27.27
C ASP A 188 -26.63 -4.80 26.43
N ARG A 189 -27.75 -4.46 25.76
CA ARG A 189 -27.86 -3.33 24.83
C ARG A 189 -29.12 -2.49 25.07
N PRO A 190 -29.33 -1.93 26.29
CA PRO A 190 -30.58 -1.25 26.67
C PRO A 190 -30.76 0.14 26.03
N LYS A 191 -29.78 0.65 25.28
CA LYS A 191 -29.80 1.98 24.65
C LYS A 191 -29.95 1.95 23.12
N GLU A 192 -29.87 0.77 22.51
CA GLU A 192 -30.04 0.62 21.06
C GLU A 192 -31.53 0.51 20.71
N ILE A 193 -31.92 1.06 19.56
CA ILE A 193 -33.29 1.05 19.07
C ILE A 193 -33.44 0.11 17.86
N PRO A 194 -34.53 -0.67 17.77
CA PRO A 194 -34.86 -1.39 16.54
C PRO A 194 -35.13 -0.40 15.40
N LEU A 195 -34.55 -0.66 14.22
CA LEU A 195 -34.80 0.13 13.02
C LEU A 195 -35.88 -0.56 12.16
N GLN A 196 -36.94 0.18 11.79
CA GLN A 196 -38.04 -0.34 10.98
C GLN A 196 -37.69 -0.27 9.49
N LEU A 197 -37.04 -1.31 8.97
CA LEU A 197 -36.59 -1.38 7.58
C LEU A 197 -37.75 -1.75 6.64
N SER A 198 -37.82 -1.14 5.45
CA SER A 198 -38.95 -1.31 4.52
C SER A 198 -38.52 -1.73 3.10
N THR A 199 -37.61 -0.97 2.47
CA THR A 199 -37.23 -1.19 1.06
C THR A 199 -35.73 -1.04 0.84
N LEU A 200 -35.16 -1.93 0.02
CA LEU A 200 -33.86 -1.80 -0.62
C LEU A 200 -34.03 -1.45 -2.11
N GLY A 201 -33.62 -0.26 -2.52
CA GLY A 201 -33.51 0.13 -3.91
C GLY A 201 -32.07 0.04 -4.42
N ILE A 202 -31.86 -0.55 -5.60
CA ILE A 202 -30.54 -0.74 -6.20
C ILE A 202 -30.59 -0.22 -7.63
N GLN A 203 -29.83 0.83 -7.92
CA GLN A 203 -29.64 1.36 -9.27
C GLN A 203 -28.33 0.86 -9.87
N ASN A 204 -28.32 0.25 -11.07
CA ASN A 204 -27.11 -0.26 -11.73
C ASN A 204 -26.09 -0.89 -10.76
N GLY A 205 -26.59 -1.73 -9.85
CA GLY A 205 -25.78 -2.31 -8.77
C GLY A 205 -24.98 -3.50 -9.26
N CYS A 206 -23.69 -3.53 -8.95
CA CYS A 206 -22.89 -4.75 -9.04
C CYS A 206 -23.08 -5.55 -7.74
N MET A 207 -23.42 -6.84 -7.82
CA MET A 207 -23.82 -7.65 -6.66
C MET A 207 -23.12 -9.00 -6.57
N ASP A 208 -23.18 -9.81 -7.63
CA ASP A 208 -22.62 -11.16 -7.61
C ASP A 208 -21.84 -11.42 -8.88
N VAL A 209 -20.51 -11.39 -8.76
CA VAL A 209 -19.60 -11.54 -9.90
C VAL A 209 -19.73 -12.92 -10.55
N LEU A 210 -20.08 -13.94 -9.76
CA LEU A 210 -20.29 -15.29 -10.26
C LEU A 210 -21.48 -15.36 -11.24
N THR A 211 -22.64 -14.85 -10.82
CA THR A 211 -23.87 -14.80 -11.63
C THR A 211 -23.73 -13.84 -12.81
N MET A 212 -23.10 -12.68 -12.60
CA MET A 212 -22.93 -11.68 -13.66
C MET A 212 -21.84 -12.04 -14.68
N GLY A 213 -20.96 -13.01 -14.42
CA GLY A 213 -19.76 -13.27 -15.22
C GLY A 213 -20.01 -13.39 -16.73
N MET A 214 -20.98 -14.22 -17.14
CA MET A 214 -21.32 -14.39 -18.56
C MET A 214 -21.98 -13.16 -19.17
N SER A 215 -22.73 -12.39 -18.37
CA SER A 215 -23.41 -11.18 -18.84
C SER A 215 -22.43 -10.13 -19.38
N TYR A 216 -21.22 -10.03 -18.80
CA TYR A 216 -20.18 -9.13 -19.30
C TYR A 216 -19.75 -9.50 -20.73
N LEU A 217 -19.75 -10.78 -21.06
CA LEU A 217 -19.32 -11.24 -22.38
C LEU A 217 -20.45 -11.05 -23.39
N ASP A 218 -21.66 -11.49 -23.04
CA ASP A 218 -22.81 -11.45 -23.94
C ASP A 218 -23.24 -10.00 -24.22
N PHE A 219 -23.22 -9.13 -23.21
CA PHE A 219 -23.57 -7.72 -23.39
C PHE A 219 -22.57 -6.98 -24.29
N ALA A 220 -21.27 -7.33 -24.23
CA ALA A 220 -20.24 -6.68 -25.03
C ALA A 220 -20.41 -6.89 -26.53
N VAL A 221 -21.00 -8.02 -26.95
CA VAL A 221 -21.13 -8.39 -28.37
C VAL A 221 -22.59 -8.46 -28.85
N ASN A 222 -23.56 -8.56 -27.94
CA ASN A 222 -24.97 -8.75 -28.26
C ASN A 222 -25.90 -7.97 -27.32
N ASN A 223 -25.63 -6.67 -27.12
CA ASN A 223 -26.52 -5.76 -26.39
C ASN A 223 -27.73 -5.31 -27.23
N THR A 224 -28.60 -4.53 -26.61
CA THR A 224 -29.86 -4.02 -27.19
C THR A 224 -29.71 -2.82 -28.13
N TYR A 225 -28.47 -2.46 -28.47
CA TYR A 225 -28.13 -1.31 -29.32
C TYR A 225 -27.33 -1.69 -30.56
N ASP A 226 -27.15 -3.00 -30.81
CA ASP A 226 -26.38 -3.54 -31.95
C ASP A 226 -24.92 -3.05 -31.98
N ILE A 227 -24.37 -2.75 -30.81
CA ILE A 227 -22.98 -2.33 -30.63
C ILE A 227 -22.12 -3.57 -30.35
N VAL A 228 -21.04 -3.75 -31.11
CA VAL A 228 -20.06 -4.82 -30.88
C VAL A 228 -18.77 -4.18 -30.34
N ALA A 229 -18.46 -4.44 -29.08
CA ALA A 229 -17.34 -3.80 -28.40
C ALA A 229 -15.97 -4.36 -28.82
N TYR A 230 -15.89 -5.66 -29.08
CA TYR A 230 -14.68 -6.39 -29.49
C TYR A 230 -15.05 -7.65 -30.31
N PRO A 231 -14.12 -8.22 -31.09
CA PRO A 231 -14.43 -9.34 -31.98
C PRO A 231 -14.52 -10.69 -31.23
N GLU A 232 -15.02 -11.72 -31.93
CA GLU A 232 -15.33 -13.06 -31.40
C GLU A 232 -14.11 -13.75 -30.74
N GLU A 233 -12.89 -13.46 -31.21
CA GLU A 233 -11.68 -14.02 -30.63
C GLU A 233 -11.47 -13.55 -29.18
N ILE A 234 -11.76 -12.27 -28.91
CA ILE A 234 -11.68 -11.69 -27.56
C ILE A 234 -12.81 -12.21 -26.69
N TYR A 235 -14.02 -12.36 -27.24
CA TYR A 235 -15.14 -13.01 -26.54
C TYR A 235 -14.76 -14.42 -26.08
N THR A 236 -14.19 -15.24 -26.98
CA THR A 236 -13.80 -16.62 -26.68
C THR A 236 -12.71 -16.65 -25.61
N ALA A 237 -11.69 -15.81 -25.71
CA ALA A 237 -10.61 -15.74 -24.72
C ALA A 237 -11.13 -15.30 -23.33
N ALA A 238 -11.98 -14.28 -23.28
CA ALA A 238 -12.59 -13.81 -22.03
C ALA A 238 -13.53 -14.87 -21.43
N LYS A 239 -14.22 -15.66 -22.26
CA LYS A 239 -15.03 -16.81 -21.82
C LYS A 239 -14.18 -17.91 -21.21
N THR A 240 -13.06 -18.27 -21.84
CA THR A 240 -12.09 -19.21 -21.25
C THR A 240 -11.57 -18.68 -19.92
N ASN A 241 -11.19 -17.40 -19.84
CA ASN A 241 -10.75 -16.77 -18.60
C ASN A 241 -11.82 -16.83 -17.50
N LEU A 242 -13.09 -16.65 -17.86
CA LEU A 242 -14.20 -16.77 -16.94
C LEU A 242 -14.31 -18.20 -16.39
N THR A 243 -14.38 -19.21 -17.27
CA THR A 243 -14.68 -20.59 -16.88
C THR A 243 -13.50 -21.33 -16.25
N GLU A 244 -12.29 -21.12 -16.75
CA GLU A 244 -11.11 -21.87 -16.31
C GLU A 244 -10.40 -21.22 -15.11
N PHE A 245 -10.57 -19.91 -14.90
CA PHE A 245 -9.82 -19.17 -13.87
C PHE A 245 -10.71 -18.36 -12.93
N CYS A 246 -11.52 -17.42 -13.43
CA CYS A 246 -12.31 -16.53 -12.57
C CYS A 246 -13.30 -17.31 -11.69
N GLN A 247 -14.12 -18.21 -12.25
CA GLN A 247 -15.12 -18.95 -11.49
C GLN A 247 -14.50 -19.86 -10.41
N PRO A 248 -13.48 -20.72 -10.71
CA PRO A 248 -12.83 -21.53 -9.68
C PRO A 248 -12.17 -20.71 -8.56
N LEU A 249 -11.51 -19.60 -8.91
CA LEU A 249 -10.88 -18.72 -7.93
C LEU A 249 -11.92 -18.02 -7.04
N LEU A 250 -13.04 -17.60 -7.61
CA LEU A 250 -14.14 -16.98 -6.88
C LEU A 250 -14.78 -17.96 -5.88
N VAL A 251 -15.02 -19.21 -6.29
CA VAL A 251 -15.50 -20.27 -5.39
C VAL A 251 -14.49 -20.51 -4.26
N SER A 252 -13.21 -20.63 -4.59
CA SER A 252 -12.14 -20.82 -3.59
C SER A 252 -12.04 -19.65 -2.60
N CYS A 253 -12.21 -18.41 -3.07
CA CYS A 253 -12.29 -17.24 -2.21
C CYS A 253 -13.47 -17.34 -1.23
N ARG A 254 -14.66 -17.71 -1.70
CA ARG A 254 -15.86 -17.82 -0.83
C ARG A 254 -15.74 -18.93 0.20
N GLU A 255 -15.17 -20.08 -0.17
CA GLU A 255 -14.85 -21.15 0.77
C GLU A 255 -13.86 -20.67 1.84
N ALA A 256 -12.80 -19.97 1.43
CA ALA A 256 -11.85 -19.37 2.37
C ALA A 256 -12.50 -18.31 3.28
N VAL A 257 -13.43 -17.50 2.77
CA VAL A 257 -14.21 -16.55 3.58
C VAL A 257 -15.03 -17.28 4.63
N ALA A 258 -15.76 -18.33 4.25
CA ALA A 258 -16.59 -19.11 5.17
C ALA A 258 -15.77 -19.73 6.32
N ASP A 259 -14.56 -20.21 6.03
CA ASP A 259 -13.69 -20.86 7.01
C ASP A 259 -12.88 -19.86 7.85
N GLY A 260 -12.38 -18.81 7.22
CA GLY A 260 -11.32 -17.96 7.78
C GLY A 260 -11.74 -16.54 8.15
N ASP A 261 -12.83 -16.00 7.59
CA ASP A 261 -13.34 -14.65 7.90
C ASP A 261 -14.87 -14.55 7.70
N PRO A 262 -15.68 -15.41 8.35
CA PRO A 262 -17.14 -15.45 8.14
C PRO A 262 -17.87 -14.19 8.62
N LEU A 263 -17.21 -13.38 9.45
CA LEU A 263 -17.74 -12.11 9.94
C LEU A 263 -17.23 -10.91 9.11
N GLY A 264 -16.42 -11.13 8.07
CA GLY A 264 -15.95 -10.10 7.15
C GLY A 264 -15.16 -8.96 7.82
N TYR A 265 -14.28 -9.26 8.77
CA TYR A 265 -13.40 -8.27 9.38
C TYR A 265 -12.25 -7.85 8.45
N GLY A 266 -11.91 -8.65 7.43
CA GLY A 266 -10.83 -8.37 6.50
C GLY A 266 -9.44 -8.44 7.14
N ASN A 267 -9.30 -9.12 8.29
CA ASN A 267 -8.04 -9.27 9.03
C ASN A 267 -7.34 -10.62 8.79
N ASN A 268 -7.96 -11.53 8.05
CA ASN A 268 -7.35 -12.79 7.65
C ASN A 268 -6.63 -12.63 6.30
N GLN A 269 -5.30 -12.59 6.34
CA GLN A 269 -4.47 -12.35 5.16
C GLN A 269 -4.63 -13.43 4.08
N THR A 270 -4.77 -14.71 4.47
CA THR A 270 -4.95 -15.80 3.50
C THR A 270 -6.26 -15.66 2.73
N VAL A 271 -7.34 -15.28 3.42
CA VAL A 271 -8.64 -15.00 2.77
C VAL A 271 -8.55 -13.78 1.87
N ASN A 272 -7.92 -12.71 2.37
CA ASN A 272 -7.73 -11.47 1.61
C ASN A 272 -6.97 -11.73 0.29
N GLU A 273 -5.88 -12.51 0.33
CA GLU A 273 -5.09 -12.85 -0.86
C GLU A 273 -5.87 -13.71 -1.86
N ALA A 274 -6.61 -14.72 -1.39
CA ALA A 274 -7.44 -15.55 -2.26
C ALA A 274 -8.50 -14.72 -2.99
N CYS A 275 -9.17 -13.81 -2.27
CA CYS A 275 -10.21 -12.96 -2.84
C CYS A 275 -9.64 -11.83 -3.72
N ALA A 276 -8.50 -11.24 -3.37
CA ALA A 276 -7.84 -10.24 -4.21
C ALA A 276 -7.35 -10.86 -5.53
N MET A 277 -6.82 -12.08 -5.48
CA MET A 277 -6.43 -12.83 -6.68
C MET A 277 -7.63 -13.12 -7.59
N ALA A 278 -8.75 -13.60 -7.02
CA ALA A 278 -9.98 -13.81 -7.77
C ALA A 278 -10.46 -12.51 -8.43
N GLY A 279 -10.44 -11.39 -7.69
CA GLY A 279 -10.81 -10.06 -8.19
C GLY A 279 -9.91 -9.60 -9.34
N GLY A 280 -8.59 -9.80 -9.22
CA GLY A 280 -7.63 -9.45 -10.27
C GLY A 280 -7.89 -10.19 -11.58
N VAL A 281 -8.28 -11.48 -11.51
CA VAL A 281 -8.61 -12.26 -12.71
C VAL A 281 -9.98 -11.88 -13.27
N CYS A 282 -11.01 -11.86 -12.43
CA CYS A 282 -12.39 -11.60 -12.87
C CYS A 282 -12.56 -10.18 -13.42
N PHE A 283 -12.04 -9.16 -12.74
CA PHE A 283 -12.13 -7.79 -13.23
C PHE A 283 -11.08 -7.45 -14.29
N GLY A 284 -9.88 -8.03 -14.21
CA GLY A 284 -8.82 -7.74 -15.19
C GLY A 284 -9.05 -8.36 -16.55
N PHE A 285 -9.43 -9.64 -16.60
CA PHE A 285 -9.46 -10.41 -17.86
C PHE A 285 -10.86 -10.74 -18.38
N VAL A 286 -11.90 -10.68 -17.54
CA VAL A 286 -13.30 -10.91 -17.98
C VAL A 286 -13.98 -9.57 -18.21
N GLN A 287 -14.21 -8.79 -17.15
CA GLN A 287 -14.83 -7.46 -17.28
C GLN A 287 -13.89 -6.47 -17.99
N GLY A 288 -12.58 -6.53 -17.70
CA GLY A 288 -11.57 -5.63 -18.25
C GLY A 288 -11.25 -5.87 -19.73
N ALA A 289 -11.74 -6.97 -20.32
CA ALA A 289 -11.64 -7.20 -21.76
C ALA A 289 -12.32 -6.06 -22.56
N PHE A 290 -13.45 -5.55 -22.08
CA PHE A 290 -14.15 -4.44 -22.71
C PHE A 290 -13.27 -3.20 -22.82
N THR A 291 -12.69 -2.74 -21.71
CA THR A 291 -11.86 -1.53 -21.69
C THR A 291 -10.51 -1.71 -22.37
N SER A 292 -10.01 -2.96 -22.46
CA SER A 292 -8.70 -3.26 -23.08
C SER A 292 -8.78 -3.33 -24.61
N TYR A 293 -9.93 -3.72 -25.16
CA TYR A 293 -10.08 -4.00 -26.60
C TYR A 293 -11.14 -3.13 -27.29
N SER A 294 -11.87 -2.30 -26.54
CA SER A 294 -12.85 -1.34 -27.06
C SER A 294 -12.45 0.10 -26.75
N ARG A 295 -12.93 1.03 -27.58
CA ARG A 295 -12.86 2.48 -27.32
C ARG A 295 -14.12 3.03 -26.67
N LEU A 296 -15.07 2.18 -26.30
CA LEU A 296 -16.35 2.61 -25.73
C LEU A 296 -16.23 2.86 -24.23
N ASN A 297 -17.10 3.72 -23.70
CA ASN A 297 -17.17 3.96 -22.26
C ASN A 297 -17.90 2.80 -21.54
N PRO A 298 -17.33 2.22 -20.47
CA PRO A 298 -17.97 1.11 -19.75
C PRO A 298 -19.21 1.51 -18.94
N PHE A 299 -19.45 2.81 -18.70
CA PHE A 299 -20.64 3.32 -18.01
C PHE A 299 -21.75 3.72 -18.97
N ASP A 300 -21.44 3.79 -20.26
CA ASP A 300 -22.36 4.08 -21.35
C ASP A 300 -21.75 3.64 -22.68
N ILE A 301 -22.20 2.50 -23.22
CA ILE A 301 -21.63 1.91 -24.43
C ILE A 301 -21.84 2.76 -25.70
N THR A 302 -22.63 3.83 -25.64
CA THR A 302 -22.83 4.75 -26.78
C THR A 302 -21.80 5.87 -26.84
N LEU A 303 -21.03 6.07 -25.77
CA LEU A 303 -19.99 7.08 -25.67
C LEU A 303 -18.61 6.50 -25.99
N SER A 304 -17.74 7.34 -26.54
CA SER A 304 -16.31 6.99 -26.65
C SER A 304 -15.63 7.22 -25.31
N HIS A 305 -14.61 6.44 -24.96
CA HIS A 305 -13.76 6.74 -23.82
C HIS A 305 -12.71 7.79 -24.25
N PRO A 306 -12.50 8.90 -23.51
CA PRO A 306 -12.88 9.16 -22.11
C PRO A 306 -14.12 10.04 -21.92
N GLU A 307 -15.07 10.09 -22.87
CA GLU A 307 -16.30 10.86 -22.69
C GLU A 307 -17.10 10.33 -21.50
N THR A 308 -17.48 11.20 -20.56
CA THR A 308 -18.19 10.84 -19.34
C THR A 308 -19.48 11.64 -19.20
N TYR A 309 -20.51 10.99 -18.67
CA TYR A 309 -21.80 11.59 -18.37
C TYR A 309 -22.34 11.03 -17.04
N PRO A 310 -22.89 11.87 -16.13
CA PRO A 310 -23.03 13.32 -16.23
C PRO A 310 -21.70 14.11 -16.19
N ALA A 311 -21.78 15.35 -16.68
CA ALA A 311 -20.74 16.35 -16.52
C ALA A 311 -20.42 16.63 -15.03
N LEU A 312 -19.13 16.88 -14.72
CA LEU A 312 -18.64 16.99 -13.34
C LEU A 312 -18.80 18.39 -12.71
N HIS A 313 -19.82 19.16 -13.12
CA HIS A 313 -20.07 20.51 -12.58
C HIS A 313 -20.31 20.52 -11.07
N TRP A 314 -20.90 19.44 -10.54
CA TRP A 314 -21.16 19.26 -9.11
C TRP A 314 -19.88 19.21 -8.28
N VAL A 315 -18.78 18.64 -8.80
CA VAL A 315 -17.48 18.62 -8.12
C VAL A 315 -16.91 20.04 -8.00
N ASN A 316 -17.08 20.86 -9.04
CA ASN A 316 -16.64 22.26 -9.05
C ASN A 316 -17.47 23.10 -8.07
N TYR A 317 -18.79 22.88 -8.00
CA TYR A 317 -19.67 23.53 -7.05
C TYR A 317 -19.32 23.19 -5.60
N LEU A 318 -19.14 21.91 -5.27
CA LEU A 318 -18.80 21.48 -3.91
C LEU A 318 -17.38 21.90 -3.47
N ASN A 319 -16.53 22.28 -4.42
CA ASN A 319 -15.22 22.87 -4.16
C ASN A 319 -15.21 24.40 -4.07
N GLN A 320 -16.35 25.07 -4.21
CA GLN A 320 -16.42 26.51 -3.97
C GLN A 320 -16.20 26.83 -2.48
N PRO A 321 -15.34 27.80 -2.14
CA PRO A 321 -15.05 28.14 -0.74
C PRO A 321 -16.29 28.53 0.06
N TRP A 322 -17.25 29.21 -0.57
CA TRP A 322 -18.49 29.62 0.09
C TRP A 322 -19.42 28.42 0.35
N VAL A 323 -19.41 27.39 -0.51
CA VAL A 323 -20.19 26.15 -0.33
C VAL A 323 -19.63 25.36 0.85
N GLN A 324 -18.31 25.15 0.89
CA GLN A 324 -17.66 24.44 1.99
C GLN A 324 -17.85 25.15 3.33
N SER A 325 -17.73 26.49 3.33
CA SER A 325 -18.01 27.29 4.52
C SER A 325 -19.47 27.20 4.95
N ALA A 326 -20.43 27.14 4.02
CA ALA A 326 -21.85 27.02 4.33
C ALA A 326 -22.21 25.63 4.87
N LEU A 327 -21.55 24.57 4.37
CA LEU A 327 -21.69 23.20 4.86
C LEU A 327 -20.91 22.94 6.17
N GLY A 328 -20.02 23.86 6.57
CA GLY A 328 -19.22 23.71 7.78
C GLY A 328 -18.19 22.59 7.70
N VAL A 329 -17.72 22.25 6.49
CA VAL A 329 -16.77 21.14 6.27
C VAL A 329 -15.32 21.61 6.39
N PRO A 330 -14.42 20.81 6.99
CA PRO A 330 -13.02 21.21 7.22
C PRO A 330 -12.06 20.80 6.08
N LEU A 331 -12.58 20.22 4.99
CA LEU A 331 -11.79 19.66 3.90
C LEU A 331 -12.38 20.03 2.53
N ASN A 332 -11.52 19.99 1.51
CA ASN A 332 -11.89 20.05 0.12
C ASN A 332 -12.66 18.80 -0.30
N PHE A 333 -13.56 18.97 -1.26
CA PHE A 333 -14.43 17.90 -1.72
C PHE A 333 -13.70 16.98 -2.70
N THR A 334 -13.81 15.67 -2.48
CA THR A 334 -13.31 14.64 -3.41
C THR A 334 -14.45 13.76 -3.89
N ALA A 335 -14.66 13.65 -5.21
CA ALA A 335 -15.73 12.84 -5.80
C ALA A 335 -15.67 11.35 -5.41
N GLY A 336 -14.48 10.82 -5.13
CA GLY A 336 -14.32 9.48 -4.56
C GLY A 336 -12.95 9.22 -3.94
N SER A 337 -12.89 8.21 -3.06
CA SER A 337 -11.68 7.80 -2.34
C SER A 337 -10.92 6.71 -3.07
N ARG A 338 -9.73 7.04 -3.57
CA ARG A 338 -8.83 6.08 -4.22
C ARG A 338 -8.27 5.06 -3.25
N VAL A 339 -7.98 5.48 -2.02
CA VAL A 339 -7.48 4.60 -0.97
C VAL A 339 -8.52 3.54 -0.63
N THR A 340 -9.79 3.94 -0.51
CA THR A 340 -10.89 2.99 -0.28
C THR A 340 -11.00 1.99 -1.43
N GLY A 341 -10.95 2.46 -2.69
CA GLY A 341 -10.93 1.59 -3.86
C GLY A 341 -9.77 0.58 -3.83
N GLY A 342 -8.54 1.05 -3.60
CA GLY A 342 -7.34 0.21 -3.55
C GLY A 342 -7.38 -0.83 -2.43
N VAL A 343 -7.89 -0.47 -1.25
CA VAL A 343 -8.07 -1.42 -0.14
C VAL A 343 -9.11 -2.48 -0.50
N PHE A 344 -10.31 -2.06 -0.91
CA PHE A 344 -11.42 -2.98 -1.17
C PHE A 344 -11.12 -3.95 -2.30
N PHE A 345 -10.62 -3.46 -3.45
CA PHE A 345 -10.31 -4.30 -4.60
C PHE A 345 -8.97 -5.03 -4.47
N GLY A 346 -7.90 -4.31 -4.13
CA GLY A 346 -6.53 -4.81 -4.22
C GLY A 346 -6.02 -5.51 -2.96
N MET A 347 -6.46 -5.09 -1.77
CA MET A 347 -5.99 -5.69 -0.52
C MET A 347 -6.91 -6.81 -0.04
N THR A 348 -8.22 -6.58 -0.03
CA THR A 348 -9.18 -7.53 0.56
C THR A 348 -9.97 -8.34 -0.45
N GLY A 349 -10.02 -7.93 -1.72
CA GLY A 349 -10.84 -8.55 -2.75
C GLY A 349 -12.34 -8.56 -2.42
N ASP A 350 -12.84 -7.50 -1.79
CA ASP A 350 -14.17 -7.42 -1.17
C ASP A 350 -15.34 -7.84 -2.09
N PRO A 351 -15.38 -7.46 -3.38
CA PRO A 351 -16.45 -7.90 -4.30
C PRO A 351 -16.55 -9.41 -4.50
N MET A 352 -15.47 -10.15 -4.27
CA MET A 352 -15.44 -11.60 -4.42
C MET A 352 -16.01 -12.32 -3.19
N ARG A 353 -16.11 -11.62 -2.05
CA ARG A 353 -16.52 -12.18 -0.76
C ARG A 353 -18.03 -12.36 -0.63
N HIS A 354 -18.80 -11.60 -1.40
CA HIS A 354 -20.27 -11.54 -1.29
C HIS A 354 -20.93 -12.51 -2.26
N ASP A 355 -22.08 -13.04 -1.86
CA ASP A 355 -22.99 -13.83 -2.69
C ASP A 355 -24.43 -13.28 -2.57
N LEU A 356 -25.42 -14.03 -3.05
CA LEU A 356 -26.83 -13.61 -3.03
C LEU A 356 -27.53 -13.82 -1.68
N SER A 357 -26.83 -14.32 -0.65
CA SER A 357 -27.46 -14.70 0.63
C SER A 357 -28.12 -13.54 1.36
N ASP A 358 -27.48 -12.37 1.41
CA ASP A 358 -28.02 -11.20 2.14
C ASP A 358 -29.26 -10.61 1.46
N ILE A 359 -29.29 -10.56 0.12
CA ILE A 359 -30.46 -10.03 -0.60
C ILE A 359 -31.64 -11.02 -0.56
N SER A 360 -31.38 -12.33 -0.64
CA SER A 360 -32.40 -13.36 -0.43
C SER A 360 -32.96 -13.32 0.98
N TYR A 361 -32.09 -13.18 1.99
CA TYR A 361 -32.49 -13.01 3.39
C TYR A 361 -33.43 -11.82 3.58
N LEU A 362 -33.17 -10.69 2.91
CA LEU A 362 -34.02 -9.51 3.00
C LEU A 362 -35.43 -9.77 2.44
N LEU A 363 -35.52 -10.39 1.26
CA LEU A 363 -36.81 -10.75 0.65
C LEU A 363 -37.60 -11.72 1.53
N GLU A 364 -36.95 -12.77 2.04
CA GLU A 364 -37.55 -13.76 2.95
C GLU A 364 -38.10 -13.14 4.24
N ASN A 365 -37.54 -11.99 4.67
CA ASN A 365 -37.96 -11.26 5.87
C ASN A 365 -38.85 -10.04 5.55
N GLY A 366 -39.45 -9.99 4.35
CA GLY A 366 -40.46 -9.01 3.99
C GLY A 366 -39.92 -7.62 3.65
N ILE A 367 -38.61 -7.49 3.43
CA ILE A 367 -38.00 -6.26 2.92
C ILE A 367 -38.12 -6.25 1.41
N LYS A 368 -38.78 -5.22 0.87
CA LYS A 368 -38.99 -5.06 -0.58
C LYS A 368 -37.68 -4.75 -1.28
N VAL A 369 -37.46 -5.31 -2.47
CA VAL A 369 -36.27 -5.05 -3.30
C VAL A 369 -36.70 -4.47 -4.65
N ALA A 370 -36.15 -3.31 -4.99
CA ALA A 370 -36.34 -2.68 -6.29
C ALA A 370 -35.01 -2.53 -7.03
N MET A 371 -34.88 -3.23 -8.16
CA MET A 371 -33.71 -3.22 -9.02
C MET A 371 -34.00 -2.38 -10.27
N VAL A 372 -33.24 -1.29 -10.48
CA VAL A 372 -33.46 -0.34 -11.59
C VAL A 372 -32.18 -0.19 -12.40
N TYR A 373 -32.20 -0.64 -13.66
CA TYR A 373 -31.00 -0.77 -14.47
C TYR A 373 -31.14 -0.06 -15.81
N GLY A 374 -30.25 0.89 -16.07
CA GLY A 374 -30.08 1.49 -17.39
C GLY A 374 -29.49 0.50 -18.39
N ASP A 375 -30.06 0.45 -19.59
CA ASP A 375 -29.72 -0.55 -20.60
C ASP A 375 -28.51 -0.22 -21.51
N LEU A 376 -27.81 0.88 -21.23
CA LEU A 376 -26.53 1.26 -21.85
C LEU A 376 -25.31 1.00 -20.95
N ASP A 377 -25.51 0.67 -19.68
CA ASP A 377 -24.40 0.42 -18.76
C ASP A 377 -23.76 -0.95 -19.01
N TYR A 378 -22.45 -0.98 -19.25
CA TYR A 378 -21.69 -2.22 -19.29
C TYR A 378 -21.21 -2.64 -17.90
N ARG A 379 -20.81 -1.68 -17.07
CA ARG A 379 -20.12 -1.91 -15.79
C ARG A 379 -20.95 -2.75 -14.84
N CYS A 380 -22.21 -2.42 -14.65
CA CYS A 380 -23.17 -3.20 -13.88
C CYS A 380 -24.42 -3.44 -14.75
N ASN A 381 -24.21 -4.14 -15.86
CA ASN A 381 -25.19 -4.28 -16.93
C ASN A 381 -26.51 -4.96 -16.49
N TRP A 382 -27.59 -4.60 -17.19
CA TRP A 382 -28.92 -5.10 -16.90
C TRP A 382 -29.12 -6.59 -17.20
N PHE A 383 -28.30 -7.21 -18.07
CA PHE A 383 -28.38 -8.65 -18.33
C PHE A 383 -28.02 -9.44 -17.06
N GLY A 384 -26.89 -9.10 -16.42
CA GLY A 384 -26.47 -9.75 -15.18
C GLY A 384 -27.43 -9.48 -14.02
N ALA A 385 -28.01 -8.28 -13.98
CA ALA A 385 -29.01 -7.93 -12.97
C ALA A 385 -30.34 -8.67 -13.17
N GLU A 386 -30.75 -8.92 -14.42
CA GLU A 386 -31.90 -9.77 -14.72
C GLU A 386 -31.65 -11.19 -14.20
N GLU A 387 -30.48 -11.79 -14.48
CA GLU A 387 -30.12 -13.11 -13.96
C GLU A 387 -30.17 -13.18 -12.44
N ILE A 388 -29.63 -12.15 -11.76
CA ILE A 388 -29.72 -12.04 -10.29
C ILE A 388 -31.17 -11.96 -9.84
N SER A 389 -32.00 -11.12 -10.47
CA SER A 389 -33.41 -10.99 -10.11
C SER A 389 -34.16 -12.32 -10.21
N LEU A 390 -33.89 -13.10 -11.25
CA LEU A 390 -34.50 -14.42 -11.47
C LEU A 390 -33.97 -15.47 -10.48
N ALA A 391 -32.70 -15.37 -10.08
CA ALA A 391 -32.11 -16.24 -9.08
C ALA A 391 -32.74 -16.03 -7.70
N ILE A 392 -32.93 -14.78 -7.27
CA ILE A 392 -33.49 -14.44 -5.95
C ILE A 392 -35.02 -14.50 -5.92
N GLY A 393 -35.69 -14.21 -7.04
CA GLY A 393 -37.15 -14.23 -7.15
C GLY A 393 -37.76 -15.61 -7.44
N GLY A 394 -36.93 -16.61 -7.74
CA GLY A 394 -37.37 -18.00 -7.92
C GLY A 394 -38.44 -18.19 -9.01
N GLU A 395 -39.30 -19.19 -8.84
CA GLU A 395 -40.34 -19.52 -9.82
C GLU A 395 -41.42 -18.45 -9.93
N GLU A 396 -41.67 -17.67 -8.87
CA GLU A 396 -42.67 -16.60 -8.88
C GLU A 396 -42.30 -15.53 -9.90
N LEU A 397 -41.09 -14.97 -9.80
CA LEU A 397 -40.59 -13.96 -10.73
C LEU A 397 -40.37 -14.53 -12.14
N LYS A 398 -39.88 -15.77 -12.26
CA LYS A 398 -39.73 -16.44 -13.58
C LYS A 398 -41.07 -16.62 -14.29
N SER A 399 -42.16 -16.78 -13.55
CA SER A 399 -43.52 -16.88 -14.11
C SER A 399 -44.15 -15.54 -14.49
N ALA A 400 -43.52 -14.41 -14.13
CA ALA A 400 -43.97 -13.06 -14.44
C ALA A 400 -43.44 -12.59 -15.80
N GLY A 401 -44.30 -11.92 -16.56
CA GLY A 401 -43.94 -11.28 -17.83
C GLY A 401 -43.48 -9.84 -17.64
N TYR A 402 -42.84 -9.27 -18.67
CA TYR A 402 -42.45 -7.86 -18.67
C TYR A 402 -43.61 -6.94 -19.06
N ALA A 403 -43.92 -5.96 -18.21
CA ALA A 403 -44.87 -4.89 -18.47
C ALA A 403 -44.15 -3.58 -18.83
N GLU A 404 -44.80 -2.70 -19.58
CA GLU A 404 -44.28 -1.37 -19.90
C GLU A 404 -44.31 -0.44 -18.68
N VAL A 405 -43.21 0.26 -18.41
CA VAL A 405 -43.17 1.33 -17.41
C VAL A 405 -43.61 2.64 -18.05
N LYS A 406 -44.81 3.10 -17.68
CA LYS A 406 -45.47 4.27 -18.27
C LYS A 406 -45.31 5.51 -17.40
N VAL A 407 -45.02 6.63 -18.05
CA VAL A 407 -45.08 7.98 -17.46
C VAL A 407 -45.91 8.85 -18.38
N GLY A 408 -47.13 9.17 -17.95
CA GLY A 408 -48.15 9.71 -18.85
C GLY A 408 -48.37 8.78 -20.04
N ASN A 409 -48.14 9.29 -21.25
CA ASN A 409 -48.29 8.52 -22.50
C ASN A 409 -46.96 7.95 -23.04
N LYS A 410 -45.85 8.09 -22.32
CA LYS A 410 -44.52 7.62 -22.75
C LYS A 410 -44.16 6.32 -22.04
N THR A 411 -43.59 5.39 -22.78
CA THR A 411 -42.95 4.18 -22.24
C THR A 411 -41.45 4.42 -22.17
N GLY A 412 -40.89 4.38 -20.96
CA GLY A 412 -39.47 4.64 -20.70
C GLY A 412 -38.66 3.40 -20.30
N GLY A 413 -39.32 2.25 -20.14
CA GLY A 413 -38.66 1.01 -19.73
C GLY A 413 -39.62 -0.18 -19.66
N MET A 414 -39.08 -1.31 -19.23
CA MET A 414 -39.82 -2.54 -18.97
C MET A 414 -39.62 -2.98 -17.52
N VAL A 415 -40.66 -3.49 -16.88
CA VAL A 415 -40.59 -4.04 -15.53
C VAL A 415 -41.10 -5.48 -15.49
N ARG A 416 -40.36 -6.33 -14.79
CA ARG A 416 -40.84 -7.62 -14.31
C ARG A 416 -40.97 -7.52 -12.80
N GLU A 417 -42.18 -7.69 -12.28
CA GLU A 417 -42.48 -7.44 -10.86
C GLU A 417 -43.41 -8.51 -10.30
N VAL A 418 -43.14 -8.90 -9.06
CA VAL A 418 -43.99 -9.69 -8.18
C VAL A 418 -44.07 -9.00 -6.82
N GLU A 419 -44.90 -9.51 -5.92
CA GLU A 419 -44.95 -9.03 -4.55
C GLU A 419 -43.56 -9.03 -3.89
N GLY A 420 -43.08 -7.84 -3.51
CA GLY A 420 -41.80 -7.67 -2.82
C GLY A 420 -40.56 -7.52 -3.71
N LEU A 421 -40.62 -7.82 -5.01
CA LEU A 421 -39.47 -7.74 -5.91
C LEU A 421 -39.83 -7.17 -7.29
N SER A 422 -39.14 -6.10 -7.70
CA SER A 422 -39.27 -5.51 -9.03
C SER A 422 -37.91 -5.40 -9.73
N PHE A 423 -37.82 -5.86 -10.98
CA PHE A 423 -36.69 -5.66 -11.87
C PHE A 423 -37.08 -4.76 -13.04
N VAL A 424 -36.43 -3.60 -13.16
CA VAL A 424 -36.73 -2.58 -14.17
C VAL A 424 -35.54 -2.40 -15.10
N ARG A 425 -35.78 -2.61 -16.39
CA ARG A 425 -34.90 -2.15 -17.47
C ARG A 425 -35.33 -0.76 -17.90
N VAL A 426 -34.46 0.23 -17.74
CA VAL A 426 -34.66 1.61 -18.18
C VAL A 426 -34.00 1.83 -19.53
N PHE A 427 -34.77 2.33 -20.49
CA PHE A 427 -34.28 2.58 -21.84
C PHE A 427 -33.41 3.83 -21.91
N ASP A 428 -32.43 3.79 -22.82
CA ASP A 428 -31.52 4.89 -23.16
C ASP A 428 -30.80 5.48 -21.93
N ALA A 429 -30.45 4.62 -20.96
CA ALA A 429 -29.81 5.05 -19.72
C ALA A 429 -28.51 4.30 -19.45
N GLY A 430 -27.44 5.04 -19.17
CA GLY A 430 -26.17 4.49 -18.70
C GLY A 430 -26.17 4.25 -17.18
N HIS A 431 -24.97 4.19 -16.60
CA HIS A 431 -24.74 3.81 -15.21
C HIS A 431 -25.48 4.69 -14.19
N SER A 432 -25.48 6.01 -14.41
CA SER A 432 -26.22 6.98 -13.60
C SER A 432 -27.66 7.14 -14.08
N VAL A 433 -28.47 6.07 -13.97
CA VAL A 433 -29.81 5.95 -14.59
C VAL A 433 -30.68 7.18 -14.43
N TYR A 434 -30.74 7.73 -13.21
CA TYR A 434 -31.53 8.90 -12.90
C TYR A 434 -31.14 10.12 -13.76
N THR A 435 -29.86 10.30 -14.07
CA THR A 435 -29.39 11.44 -14.88
C THR A 435 -29.86 11.34 -16.33
N TYR A 436 -30.01 10.10 -16.83
CA TYR A 436 -30.49 9.86 -18.19
C TYR A 436 -32.02 9.99 -18.28
N GLN A 437 -32.73 9.46 -17.29
CA GLN A 437 -34.19 9.37 -17.29
C GLN A 437 -34.78 9.89 -15.96
N PRO A 438 -34.58 11.17 -15.59
CA PRO A 438 -34.89 11.67 -14.25
C PRO A 438 -36.38 11.60 -13.91
N GLU A 439 -37.24 11.92 -14.87
CA GLU A 439 -38.70 11.83 -14.72
C GLU A 439 -39.15 10.38 -14.46
N LEU A 440 -38.72 9.45 -15.31
CA LEU A 440 -39.07 8.02 -15.21
C LEU A 440 -38.57 7.40 -13.91
N VAL A 441 -37.30 7.58 -13.59
CA VAL A 441 -36.69 6.97 -12.39
C VAL A 441 -37.30 7.57 -11.11
N ASN A 442 -37.66 8.86 -11.11
CA ASN A 442 -38.41 9.46 -10.01
C ASN A 442 -39.80 8.83 -9.84
N GLU A 443 -40.52 8.56 -10.93
CA GLU A 443 -41.82 7.89 -10.87
C GLU A 443 -41.70 6.44 -10.39
N VAL A 444 -40.69 5.69 -10.85
CA VAL A 444 -40.39 4.35 -10.32
C VAL A 444 -40.10 4.41 -8.82
N PHE A 445 -39.24 5.34 -8.38
CA PHE A 445 -38.94 5.56 -6.96
C PHE A 445 -40.21 5.83 -6.14
N LYS A 446 -41.07 6.75 -6.58
CA LYS A 446 -42.33 7.06 -5.89
C LYS A 446 -43.27 5.85 -5.79
N ARG A 447 -43.41 5.07 -6.86
CA ARG A 447 -44.27 3.88 -6.90
C ARG A 447 -43.79 2.82 -5.92
N VAL A 448 -42.50 2.51 -5.96
CA VAL A 448 -41.85 1.57 -5.03
C VAL A 448 -42.00 2.03 -3.59
N MET A 449 -41.71 3.30 -3.31
CA MET A 449 -41.77 3.85 -1.94
C MET A 449 -43.20 3.94 -1.40
N SER A 450 -44.21 3.95 -2.27
CA SER A 450 -45.63 3.97 -1.88
C SER A 450 -46.34 2.61 -2.01
N GLY A 451 -45.62 1.55 -2.39
CA GLY A 451 -46.18 0.19 -2.54
C GLY A 451 -47.15 0.04 -3.71
N ARG A 452 -46.96 0.83 -4.77
CA ARG A 452 -47.74 0.73 -6.01
C ARG A 452 -46.97 -0.02 -7.08
N ASP A 453 -47.71 -0.57 -8.05
CA ASP A 453 -47.09 -1.26 -9.17
C ASP A 453 -46.16 -0.33 -9.95
N VAL A 454 -45.01 -0.84 -10.34
CA VAL A 454 -44.00 -0.03 -11.02
C VAL A 454 -44.43 0.32 -12.44
N ALA A 455 -45.19 -0.57 -13.11
CA ALA A 455 -45.60 -0.40 -14.50
C ALA A 455 -46.44 0.87 -14.72
N THR A 456 -47.47 1.09 -13.88
CA THR A 456 -48.47 2.15 -14.06
C THR A 456 -48.58 3.08 -12.87
N GLY A 457 -48.37 2.58 -11.65
CA GLY A 457 -48.59 3.33 -10.40
C GLY A 457 -50.06 3.50 -10.01
N GLU A 458 -50.97 2.73 -10.63
CA GLU A 458 -52.42 2.75 -10.38
C GLU A 458 -52.89 1.61 -9.47
N GLY A 459 -52.21 0.46 -9.52
CA GLY A 459 -52.47 -0.73 -8.72
C GLY A 459 -51.65 -0.80 -7.45
N GLN A 460 -52.17 -1.48 -6.43
CA GLN A 460 -51.44 -1.79 -5.21
C GLN A 460 -50.76 -3.16 -5.33
N VAL A 461 -49.49 -3.26 -4.94
CA VAL A 461 -48.76 -4.53 -4.98
C VAL A 461 -49.08 -5.33 -3.72
N GLY A 462 -49.70 -6.50 -3.89
CA GLY A 462 -50.02 -7.44 -2.81
C GLY A 462 -50.95 -8.56 -3.25
N GLY A 463 -51.04 -9.63 -2.46
CA GLY A 463 -52.00 -10.73 -2.69
C GLY A 463 -51.66 -11.61 -3.89
N GLY A 464 -50.38 -11.84 -4.15
CA GLY A 464 -49.92 -12.62 -5.31
C GLY A 464 -49.87 -11.83 -6.62
N TYR A 465 -49.75 -10.50 -6.53
CA TYR A 465 -49.54 -9.62 -7.68
C TYR A 465 -48.32 -10.09 -8.50
N LYS A 466 -48.48 -10.07 -9.83
CA LYS A 466 -47.39 -10.24 -10.78
C LYS A 466 -47.69 -9.51 -12.09
N THR A 467 -46.64 -9.06 -12.77
CA THR A 467 -46.76 -8.47 -14.10
C THR A 467 -47.03 -9.52 -15.17
N GLU A 468 -47.75 -9.11 -16.21
CA GLU A 468 -48.05 -9.92 -17.40
C GLU A 468 -47.41 -9.30 -18.64
N GLY A 469 -46.96 -10.14 -19.58
CA GLY A 469 -46.28 -9.70 -20.80
C GLY A 469 -45.28 -10.74 -21.32
N PRO A 470 -44.38 -10.36 -22.25
CA PRO A 470 -43.35 -11.28 -22.77
C PRO A 470 -42.40 -11.76 -21.67
N GLY A 471 -41.95 -13.02 -21.79
CA GLY A 471 -40.99 -13.62 -20.86
C GLY A 471 -39.53 -13.21 -21.08
N ASP A 472 -39.23 -12.47 -22.14
CA ASP A 472 -37.89 -11.96 -22.44
C ASP A 472 -38.02 -10.64 -23.22
N VAL A 473 -37.11 -9.71 -22.94
CA VAL A 473 -37.02 -8.40 -23.60
C VAL A 473 -35.61 -8.11 -24.14
N ARG A 474 -34.68 -9.06 -24.14
CA ARG A 474 -33.33 -8.87 -24.74
C ARG A 474 -33.36 -8.61 -26.24
N GLY A 475 -34.40 -9.08 -26.93
CA GLY A 475 -34.67 -8.76 -28.34
C GLY A 475 -35.26 -7.37 -28.57
N LEU A 476 -35.73 -6.67 -27.53
CA LEU A 476 -36.31 -5.33 -27.65
C LEU A 476 -35.21 -4.29 -27.80
N LYS A 477 -34.97 -3.86 -29.04
CA LYS A 477 -33.98 -2.84 -29.41
C LYS A 477 -34.55 -1.44 -29.23
N VAL A 478 -33.72 -0.52 -28.72
CA VAL A 478 -34.05 0.90 -28.56
C VAL A 478 -33.01 1.71 -29.32
N LYS A 479 -33.39 2.86 -29.88
CA LYS A 479 -32.44 3.78 -30.50
C LYS A 479 -31.88 4.72 -29.43
N ALA A 480 -30.55 4.76 -29.30
CA ALA A 480 -29.89 5.69 -28.40
C ALA A 480 -30.08 7.15 -28.84
N ILE A 481 -30.21 8.05 -27.87
CA ILE A 481 -30.23 9.50 -28.14
C ILE A 481 -28.79 10.00 -28.34
N GLU A 482 -28.52 10.58 -29.51
CA GLU A 482 -27.23 11.18 -29.87
C GLU A 482 -27.04 12.55 -29.21
N GLY A 483 -25.78 12.97 -29.00
CA GLY A 483 -25.44 14.34 -28.56
C GLY A 483 -25.46 14.56 -27.05
N ARG A 484 -24.90 13.63 -26.27
CA ARG A 484 -24.71 13.78 -24.82
C ARG A 484 -23.54 14.73 -24.54
N ASP A 485 -23.75 15.69 -23.64
CA ASP A 485 -22.74 16.69 -23.27
C ASP A 485 -21.66 16.04 -22.40
N ALA A 486 -20.48 15.86 -22.97
CA ALA A 486 -19.31 15.33 -22.30
C ALA A 486 -18.14 16.29 -22.52
N GLY A 487 -17.36 16.55 -21.48
CA GLY A 487 -16.27 17.54 -21.52
C GLY A 487 -15.03 17.08 -20.77
N CYS A 488 -13.94 17.81 -20.94
CA CYS A 488 -12.69 17.61 -20.21
C CYS A 488 -12.68 18.46 -18.94
N PHE A 489 -12.78 17.82 -17.78
CA PHE A 489 -12.90 18.47 -16.48
C PHE A 489 -11.58 18.37 -15.71
N LEU A 490 -11.09 19.50 -15.19
CA LEU A 490 -9.91 19.51 -14.30
C LEU A 490 -10.13 18.69 -13.03
N ALA A 491 -11.39 18.52 -12.61
CA ALA A 491 -11.75 17.70 -11.46
C ALA A 491 -11.36 16.22 -11.62
N ASP A 492 -11.24 15.71 -12.86
CA ASP A 492 -10.76 14.36 -13.13
C ASP A 492 -10.17 14.24 -14.54
N VAL A 493 -9.01 14.88 -14.75
CA VAL A 493 -8.36 14.98 -16.06
C VAL A 493 -8.20 13.60 -16.71
N GLY A 494 -7.70 12.62 -15.96
CA GLY A 494 -7.44 11.28 -16.45
C GLY A 494 -8.65 10.50 -16.96
N ARG A 495 -9.87 10.85 -16.52
CA ARG A 495 -11.10 10.15 -16.94
C ARG A 495 -11.98 10.95 -17.89
N THR A 496 -11.67 12.22 -18.14
CA THR A 496 -12.56 13.14 -18.86
C THR A 496 -11.90 13.80 -20.07
N CYS A 497 -10.56 13.81 -20.13
CA CYS A 497 -9.80 14.55 -21.14
C CYS A 497 -9.11 13.64 -22.15
N GLU A 498 -9.13 14.04 -23.42
CA GLU A 498 -8.41 13.39 -24.51
C GLU A 498 -6.90 13.71 -24.49
N GLU A 499 -6.08 12.93 -25.20
CA GLU A 499 -4.62 13.08 -25.22
C GLU A 499 -4.17 14.48 -25.65
N ASN A 500 -4.82 15.08 -26.64
CA ASN A 500 -4.53 16.44 -27.12
C ASN A 500 -4.80 17.52 -26.04
N GLN A 501 -5.86 17.33 -25.25
CA GLN A 501 -6.23 18.23 -24.14
C GLN A 501 -5.29 18.06 -22.96
N ILE A 502 -4.91 16.82 -22.63
CA ILE A 502 -3.92 16.49 -21.61
C ILE A 502 -2.57 17.14 -21.96
N GLU A 503 -2.14 17.06 -23.22
CA GLU A 503 -0.88 17.66 -23.65
C GLU A 503 -0.94 19.20 -23.57
N ALA A 504 -2.05 19.80 -24.03
CA ALA A 504 -2.23 21.24 -23.89
C ALA A 504 -2.21 21.72 -22.43
N LEU A 505 -2.78 20.93 -21.50
CA LEU A 505 -2.74 21.18 -20.06
C LEU A 505 -1.29 21.17 -19.53
N ARG A 506 -0.47 20.19 -19.94
CA ARG A 506 0.97 20.12 -19.58
C ARG A 506 1.76 21.30 -20.07
N GLU A 507 1.44 21.79 -21.27
CA GLU A 507 2.13 22.90 -21.92
C GLU A 507 1.62 24.27 -21.43
N GLY A 508 0.56 24.31 -20.62
CA GLY A 508 -0.08 25.54 -20.16
C GLY A 508 -0.75 26.33 -21.29
N ARG A 509 -1.05 25.70 -22.43
CA ARG A 509 -1.65 26.29 -23.62
C ARG A 509 -3.14 26.00 -23.69
N VAL A 510 -3.84 26.22 -22.58
CA VAL A 510 -5.28 25.92 -22.46
C VAL A 510 -6.10 27.14 -22.09
N ARG A 511 -7.34 27.17 -22.59
CA ARG A 511 -8.40 28.01 -22.03
C ARG A 511 -9.32 27.14 -21.19
N VAL A 512 -9.40 27.45 -19.90
CA VAL A 512 -10.29 26.77 -18.96
C VAL A 512 -11.39 27.73 -18.52
N GLU A 513 -12.64 27.29 -18.59
CA GLU A 513 -13.80 28.01 -18.08
C GLU A 513 -14.59 27.10 -17.15
N ASN A 514 -14.92 27.60 -15.95
CA ASN A 514 -15.70 26.87 -14.93
C ASN A 514 -15.16 25.46 -14.63
N GLY A 515 -13.84 25.29 -14.66
CA GLY A 515 -13.15 24.01 -14.41
C GLY A 515 -13.19 23.01 -15.57
N MET A 516 -13.63 23.43 -16.77
CA MET A 516 -13.62 22.64 -18.00
C MET A 516 -12.64 23.22 -19.02
N VAL A 517 -11.91 22.37 -19.74
CA VAL A 517 -11.04 22.77 -20.86
C VAL A 517 -11.91 23.07 -22.07
N ILE A 518 -11.87 24.32 -22.54
CA ILE A 518 -12.61 24.80 -23.73
C ILE A 518 -11.71 24.82 -24.96
N GLU A 519 -10.42 25.13 -24.79
CA GLU A 519 -9.44 25.10 -25.87
C GLU A 519 -8.15 24.39 -25.41
N PRO A 520 -7.64 23.41 -26.17
CA PRO A 520 -8.20 22.88 -27.41
C PRO A 520 -9.53 22.13 -27.18
N GLY A 521 -10.43 22.23 -28.17
CA GLY A 521 -11.63 21.39 -28.23
C GLY A 521 -11.26 19.92 -28.48
N ARG A 522 -12.27 19.05 -28.50
CA ARG A 522 -12.06 17.61 -28.73
C ARG A 522 -11.63 17.30 -30.16
N GLU A 523 -10.92 16.19 -30.35
CA GLU A 523 -10.47 15.73 -31.65
C GLU A 523 -11.66 15.39 -32.56
N GLY A 524 -11.94 16.28 -33.52
CA GLY A 524 -13.04 16.13 -34.48
C GLY A 524 -13.97 17.34 -34.58
N GLU A 525 -13.98 18.22 -33.57
CA GLU A 525 -14.82 19.42 -33.56
C GLU A 525 -14.27 20.57 -34.44
N ASN A 526 -12.98 20.54 -34.78
CA ASN A 526 -12.33 21.55 -35.65
C ASN A 526 -12.63 21.41 -37.16
N LYS A 527 -13.81 20.90 -37.53
CA LYS A 527 -14.30 20.90 -38.92
C LYS A 527 -15.65 21.58 -39.06
N GLN A 528 -15.89 22.70 -38.38
CA GLN A 528 -16.96 23.61 -38.76
C GLN A 528 -16.74 25.01 -38.16
N GLY A 529 -15.95 25.84 -38.85
CA GLY A 529 -15.84 27.26 -38.53
C GLY A 529 -14.68 27.95 -39.22
N GLY A 530 -14.89 28.48 -40.42
CA GLY A 530 -13.95 29.43 -41.04
C GLY A 530 -13.88 29.45 -42.58
N GLU A 531 -14.82 30.19 -43.16
CA GLU A 531 -14.72 31.02 -44.39
C GLU A 531 -14.39 30.42 -45.77
N GLY A 532 -15.17 30.87 -46.76
CA GLY A 532 -15.21 30.32 -48.11
C GLY A 532 -14.08 30.74 -49.04
N GLY A 533 -13.87 29.92 -50.08
CA GLY A 533 -12.96 30.16 -51.19
C GLY A 533 -13.03 28.99 -52.19
N ASP A 534 -13.35 29.34 -53.43
CA ASP A 534 -13.78 28.49 -54.54
C ASP A 534 -12.71 27.55 -55.16
N GLU A 535 -13.24 26.57 -55.91
CA GLU A 535 -12.70 25.85 -57.09
C GLU A 535 -11.93 24.50 -56.98
N LYS A 536 -12.67 23.47 -57.43
CA LYS A 536 -12.36 22.46 -58.49
C LYS A 536 -11.43 21.25 -58.20
N GLY A 537 -12.10 20.09 -58.11
CA GLY A 537 -12.04 19.06 -59.16
C GLY A 537 -11.14 17.84 -58.94
N GLY A 538 -11.72 16.64 -59.01
CA GLY A 538 -11.01 15.40 -59.33
C GLY A 538 -11.49 14.15 -58.58
N GLU A 539 -12.40 13.39 -59.21
CA GLU A 539 -12.72 12.01 -58.83
C GLU A 539 -11.50 11.08 -59.02
N GLU A 540 -11.31 10.12 -58.11
CA GLU A 540 -11.09 8.71 -58.49
C GLU A 540 -11.38 7.77 -57.30
N GLN A 541 -12.43 6.96 -57.44
CA GLN A 541 -12.63 5.75 -56.65
C GLN A 541 -11.58 4.71 -57.05
N LYS A 542 -10.85 4.15 -56.07
CA LYS A 542 -10.26 2.81 -56.21
C LYS A 542 -10.45 1.99 -54.94
N GLN A 543 -11.32 1.00 -55.06
CA GLN A 543 -11.35 -0.24 -54.29
C GLN A 543 -9.93 -0.80 -54.09
N VAL A 544 -9.59 -1.18 -52.86
CA VAL A 544 -8.50 -2.13 -52.61
C VAL A 544 -9.07 -3.36 -51.92
N LYS A 545 -8.86 -4.49 -52.59
CA LYS A 545 -9.26 -5.84 -52.21
C LYS A 545 -8.46 -6.34 -51.01
N SER A 546 -9.15 -7.14 -50.21
CA SER A 546 -8.63 -8.06 -49.21
C SER A 546 -7.54 -9.00 -49.73
N ALA A 547 -6.49 -9.21 -48.94
CA ALA A 547 -5.77 -10.48 -48.87
C ALA A 547 -5.22 -10.64 -47.45
N GLY A 548 -5.74 -11.62 -46.71
CA GLY A 548 -5.24 -12.02 -45.41
C GLY A 548 -4.04 -12.96 -45.53
N ALA A 549 -3.12 -12.83 -44.57
CA ALA A 549 -2.30 -13.92 -44.06
C ALA A 549 -1.86 -13.55 -42.63
N VAL A 550 -2.37 -14.31 -41.67
CA VAL A 550 -2.07 -14.25 -40.24
C VAL A 550 -0.77 -15.03 -39.97
N ARG A 551 0.15 -14.45 -39.18
CA ARG A 551 0.76 -15.13 -38.02
C ARG A 551 1.59 -14.17 -37.15
N GLU A 552 1.10 -14.07 -35.90
CA GLU A 552 1.82 -13.92 -34.63
C GLU A 552 3.12 -13.09 -34.61
N THR A 553 2.97 -11.82 -34.20
CA THR A 553 3.71 -11.18 -33.11
C THR A 553 3.29 -9.71 -33.06
N ALA A 554 2.32 -9.37 -32.21
CA ALA A 554 1.94 -7.99 -31.95
C ALA A 554 2.21 -7.66 -30.49
N ALA A 555 3.37 -7.06 -30.23
CA ALA A 555 3.54 -6.09 -29.16
C ALA A 555 4.20 -4.87 -29.81
N ILE A 556 3.38 -4.08 -30.50
CA ILE A 556 3.78 -2.83 -31.13
C ILE A 556 3.61 -1.71 -30.12
N ALA A 557 4.73 -1.12 -29.74
CA ALA A 557 4.86 0.25 -29.28
C ALA A 557 4.79 1.21 -30.48
N VAL A 558 4.13 2.37 -30.34
CA VAL A 558 4.32 3.60 -31.14
C VAL A 558 3.80 4.77 -30.29
N ALA A 559 4.36 5.97 -30.19
CA ALA A 559 5.70 6.50 -30.42
C ALA A 559 5.70 7.93 -29.85
N VAL A 560 6.82 8.38 -29.29
CA VAL A 560 7.12 9.79 -29.01
C VAL A 560 8.23 10.20 -29.99
N MET A 561 8.09 11.34 -30.67
CA MET A 561 9.15 12.27 -31.17
C MET A 561 8.54 13.38 -32.07
N PRO A 562 9.16 14.58 -32.28
CA PRO A 562 10.59 14.91 -32.13
C PRO A 562 10.99 16.27 -31.48
N MET A 563 12.30 16.34 -31.17
CA MET A 563 13.25 17.42 -30.83
C MET A 563 12.98 18.91 -31.20
N GLY A 564 13.54 19.82 -30.37
CA GLY A 564 13.87 21.20 -30.77
C GLY A 564 14.59 22.07 -29.70
N TYR A 565 15.92 22.07 -29.73
CA TYR A 565 16.96 22.87 -29.03
C TYR A 565 16.70 24.38 -28.74
N ALA A 566 17.24 24.92 -27.62
CA ALA A 566 18.39 25.87 -27.63
C ALA A 566 18.89 26.34 -26.23
N PHE A 567 20.20 26.20 -26.06
CA PHE A 567 21.17 26.73 -25.10
C PHE A 567 21.12 28.25 -24.80
N TRP A 568 21.51 28.67 -23.59
CA TRP A 568 22.62 29.63 -23.36
C TRP A 568 23.35 29.39 -22.01
N LEU A 569 24.63 29.76 -22.02
CA LEU A 569 25.74 29.29 -21.20
C LEU A 569 26.17 30.28 -20.08
N HIS A 570 26.84 29.70 -19.06
CA HIS A 570 28.01 30.19 -18.29
C HIS A 570 27.87 30.98 -16.96
N VAL A 571 28.11 30.24 -15.85
CA VAL A 571 29.18 30.35 -14.84
C VAL A 571 29.83 31.73 -14.51
N GLY A 572 29.81 32.13 -13.22
CA GLY A 572 31.05 32.48 -12.50
C GLY A 572 31.17 33.74 -11.59
N VAL A 573 31.04 33.52 -10.26
CA VAL A 573 31.85 34.06 -9.10
C VAL A 573 31.79 35.60 -8.71
N PRO A 574 32.37 36.08 -7.57
CA PRO A 574 31.75 36.35 -6.24
C PRO A 574 31.69 37.84 -5.75
N ARG A 575 30.96 38.04 -4.61
CA ARG A 575 30.90 39.12 -3.56
C ARG A 575 31.90 40.32 -3.62
N PRO A 576 31.52 41.57 -3.20
CA PRO A 576 31.53 41.95 -1.76
C PRO A 576 30.52 43.02 -1.26
N ASP A 577 30.52 43.16 0.06
CA ASP A 577 29.83 44.10 0.98
C ASP A 577 29.51 45.53 0.49
N LEU A 578 28.41 46.10 1.01
CA LEU A 578 28.40 47.48 1.52
C LEU A 578 27.29 47.68 2.58
N ARG A 579 27.72 48.11 3.77
CA ARG A 579 26.91 48.51 4.94
C ARG A 579 26.25 49.88 4.71
N MET A 580 25.00 50.05 5.16
CA MET A 580 24.50 51.32 5.71
C MET A 580 23.52 51.06 6.87
N THR A 581 23.67 51.81 7.97
CA THR A 581 22.79 51.81 9.16
C THR A 581 22.18 53.24 9.35
N PRO A 582 21.26 53.52 10.30
CA PRO A 582 19.85 53.86 10.04
C PRO A 582 19.43 55.27 10.58
N PRO A 583 18.14 55.67 10.50
CA PRO A 583 17.56 56.62 11.46
C PRO A 583 16.38 56.03 12.28
N PRO A 584 16.00 56.68 13.40
CA PRO A 584 15.63 55.97 14.64
C PRO A 584 14.14 55.60 14.75
N LYS A 585 13.86 54.37 15.20
CA LYS A 585 12.51 53.93 15.58
C LYS A 585 12.18 54.40 16.99
N GLY A 586 11.21 55.31 17.12
CA GLY A 586 10.61 55.69 18.39
C GLY A 586 9.92 54.51 19.09
N THR A 587 10.13 54.41 20.40
CA THR A 587 9.60 53.37 21.29
C THR A 587 8.07 53.33 21.33
N ARG A 588 7.48 52.13 21.13
CA ARG A 588 6.05 51.84 21.24
C ARG A 588 5.60 51.83 22.72
N SER A 589 4.60 52.63 23.11
CA SER A 589 3.92 52.44 24.41
C SER A 589 3.08 51.15 24.36
N LYS A 590 3.32 50.24 25.32
CA LYS A 590 2.55 49.00 25.50
C LYS A 590 1.19 49.23 26.16
N ARG A 591 0.91 50.43 26.68
CA ARG A 591 -0.28 50.75 27.50
C ARG A 591 -1.25 51.75 26.86
N GLY A 592 -0.95 52.25 25.65
CA GLY A 592 -1.83 53.17 24.93
C GLY A 592 -3.16 52.56 24.49
N CYS A 593 -4.17 53.41 24.27
CA CYS A 593 -5.47 52.98 23.75
C CYS A 593 -5.32 52.33 22.37
N ILE A 594 -6.27 51.47 22.03
CA ILE A 594 -6.23 50.66 20.80
C ILE A 594 -6.10 51.55 19.56
N THR A 595 -6.90 52.63 19.48
CA THR A 595 -6.87 53.59 18.36
C THR A 595 -5.51 54.27 18.17
N CYS A 596 -4.81 54.67 19.25
CA CYS A 596 -3.48 55.27 19.15
C CYS A 596 -2.41 54.24 18.74
N ARG A 597 -2.54 52.99 19.20
CA ARG A 597 -1.61 51.90 18.82
C ARG A 597 -1.73 51.56 17.34
N ILE A 598 -2.95 51.46 16.80
CA ILE A 598 -3.22 51.26 15.36
C ILE A 598 -2.55 52.38 14.55
N ARG A 599 -2.76 53.62 14.98
CA ARG A 599 -2.19 54.82 14.34
C ARG A 599 -0.68 54.98 14.53
N ARG A 600 -0.03 54.10 15.31
CA ARG A 600 1.40 54.18 15.66
C ARG A 600 1.81 55.54 16.26
N VAL A 601 0.90 56.18 17.02
CA VAL A 601 1.16 57.43 17.75
C VAL A 601 1.17 57.18 19.25
N LYS A 602 2.05 57.89 19.98
CA LYS A 602 2.12 57.78 21.45
C LYS A 602 0.77 58.21 22.06
N CYS A 603 0.18 57.36 22.89
CA CYS A 603 -1.04 57.67 23.63
C CYS A 603 -0.67 58.37 24.94
N ASP A 604 -1.51 59.29 25.40
CA ASP A 604 -1.40 59.95 26.70
C ASP A 604 -2.07 59.15 27.84
N GLU A 605 -2.67 58.00 27.52
CA GLU A 605 -3.19 57.00 28.47
C GLU A 605 -4.32 57.51 29.40
N THR A 606 -4.89 58.67 29.09
CA THR A 606 -6.06 59.21 29.79
C THR A 606 -7.31 58.36 29.52
N ARG A 607 -8.13 58.16 30.56
CA ARG A 607 -9.35 57.35 30.56
C ARG A 607 -10.57 58.25 30.85
N PRO A 608 -11.74 57.98 30.24
CA PRO A 608 -12.07 56.84 29.38
C PRO A 608 -11.54 56.94 27.95
N GLU A 609 -11.31 58.16 27.43
CA GLU A 609 -10.79 58.41 26.09
C GLU A 609 -9.50 59.23 26.14
N CYS A 610 -8.55 58.92 25.25
CA CYS A 610 -7.28 59.65 25.24
C CYS A 610 -7.40 61.02 24.56
N THR A 611 -6.71 62.05 25.08
CA THR A 611 -6.85 63.43 24.54
C THR A 611 -6.39 63.55 23.09
N ARG A 612 -5.48 62.69 22.63
CA ARG A 612 -5.05 62.63 21.23
C ARG A 612 -6.11 62.09 20.27
N CYS A 613 -6.96 61.18 20.70
CA CYS A 613 -8.11 60.75 19.89
C CYS A 613 -9.16 61.87 19.85
N LYS A 614 -9.43 62.49 21.01
CA LYS A 614 -10.40 63.59 21.14
C LYS A 614 -10.05 64.80 20.29
N LYS A 615 -8.79 65.28 20.34
CA LYS A 615 -8.33 66.41 19.51
C LYS A 615 -8.27 66.09 18.01
N ALA A 616 -8.10 64.82 17.65
CA ALA A 616 -8.12 64.38 16.26
C ALA A 616 -9.54 64.14 15.72
N GLY A 617 -10.58 64.40 16.53
CA GLY A 617 -11.98 64.18 16.16
C GLY A 617 -12.33 62.71 15.91
N ARG A 618 -11.63 61.77 16.55
CA ARG A 618 -11.82 60.32 16.34
C ARG A 618 -12.31 59.63 17.60
N ASN A 619 -13.19 58.66 17.42
CA ASN A 619 -13.70 57.82 18.49
C ASN A 619 -12.54 56.97 19.08
N CYS A 620 -12.49 56.83 20.41
CA CYS A 620 -11.39 56.16 21.10
C CYS A 620 -11.84 54.78 21.59
N ASP A 621 -11.30 53.71 20.99
CA ASP A 621 -11.72 52.31 21.21
C ASP A 621 -11.29 51.72 22.57
N GLY A 622 -10.90 52.57 23.53
CA GLY A 622 -10.54 52.16 24.89
C GLY A 622 -9.22 51.35 25.01
N TYR A 623 -9.11 50.62 26.12
CA TYR A 623 -7.92 49.86 26.53
C TYR A 623 -8.30 48.38 26.74
N ALA A 624 -7.46 47.43 26.27
CA ALA A 624 -7.73 46.00 26.38
C ALA A 624 -7.81 45.52 27.85
N ALA A 625 -8.81 44.69 28.16
CA ALA A 625 -9.05 44.14 29.50
C ALA A 625 -8.12 42.94 29.82
N THR A 626 -7.79 42.75 31.10
CA THR A 626 -6.87 41.72 31.61
C THR A 626 -7.58 40.81 32.63
N SER A 627 -7.70 39.50 32.35
CA SER A 627 -7.85 38.37 33.31
C SER A 627 -8.15 37.09 32.51
N SER A 628 -7.62 35.88 32.77
CA SER A 628 -7.02 35.26 33.97
C SER A 628 -6.05 34.13 33.55
N GLN A 629 -4.85 34.06 34.13
CA GLN A 629 -3.83 33.02 33.84
C GLN A 629 -3.68 32.06 35.03
N LEU A 630 -3.61 30.75 34.74
CA LEU A 630 -3.06 29.73 35.65
C LEU A 630 -1.61 30.09 36.00
N SER A 631 -1.16 29.72 37.20
CA SER A 631 0.20 30.09 37.65
C SER A 631 1.26 29.36 36.83
N GLY A 632 2.42 30.00 36.62
CA GLY A 632 3.54 29.40 35.86
C GLY A 632 4.05 28.07 36.45
N ARG A 633 3.74 27.79 37.72
CA ARG A 633 4.06 26.52 38.38
C ARG A 633 3.04 25.43 38.05
N GLU A 634 1.75 25.77 37.97
CA GLU A 634 0.70 24.87 37.49
C GLU A 634 0.83 24.62 35.99
N LEU A 635 1.23 25.62 35.21
CA LEU A 635 1.56 25.45 33.80
C LEU A 635 2.82 24.59 33.63
N ALA A 636 3.86 24.75 34.44
CA ALA A 636 5.04 23.89 34.39
C ALA A 636 4.75 22.46 34.82
N THR A 637 3.86 22.24 35.80
CA THR A 637 3.41 20.91 36.20
C THR A 637 2.53 20.29 35.12
N ALA A 638 1.54 21.01 34.58
CA ALA A 638 0.71 20.55 33.48
C ALA A 638 1.53 20.27 32.21
N VAL A 639 2.54 21.09 31.90
CA VAL A 639 3.50 20.88 30.80
C VAL A 639 4.39 19.66 31.08
N ARG A 640 4.80 19.41 32.33
CA ARG A 640 5.51 18.17 32.69
C ARG A 640 4.62 16.92 32.61
N THR A 641 3.32 17.04 32.94
CA THR A 641 2.36 15.95 32.76
C THR A 641 1.98 15.75 31.29
N LEU A 642 2.04 16.81 30.46
CA LEU A 642 1.91 16.77 28.99
C LEU A 642 3.21 16.37 28.27
N GLN A 643 4.36 16.33 28.97
CA GLN A 643 5.65 15.89 28.42
C GLN A 643 5.76 14.37 28.26
N VAL A 644 4.69 13.61 28.51
CA VAL A 644 4.57 12.19 28.13
C VAL A 644 4.43 12.01 26.61
N ILE A 645 4.33 13.10 25.84
CA ILE A 645 4.45 13.05 24.39
C ILE A 645 5.93 12.99 24.00
N GLY A 646 6.36 11.77 23.72
CA GLY A 646 7.62 11.37 23.14
C GLY A 646 8.10 12.12 21.90
N PRO A 647 9.39 12.05 21.50
CA PRO A 647 9.89 12.65 20.26
C PRO A 647 9.07 12.23 19.03
N ALA A 648 8.77 10.92 18.90
CA ALA A 648 7.91 10.40 17.84
C ALA A 648 6.45 10.93 17.95
N ALA A 649 5.93 11.14 19.16
CA ALA A 649 4.58 11.67 19.35
C ALA A 649 4.50 13.19 19.17
N ARG A 650 5.62 13.93 19.33
CA ARG A 650 5.73 15.36 18.99
C ARG A 650 5.79 15.57 17.48
N VAL A 651 6.55 14.73 16.79
CA VAL A 651 6.60 14.71 15.32
C VAL A 651 5.24 14.32 14.72
N LEU A 652 4.50 13.40 15.33
CA LEU A 652 3.12 13.07 14.94
C LEU A 652 2.10 14.18 15.27
N GLY A 653 2.45 15.11 16.16
CA GLY A 653 1.63 16.27 16.55
C GLY A 653 1.98 17.58 15.82
N GLU A 654 3.13 17.65 15.17
CA GLU A 654 3.52 18.76 14.30
C GLU A 654 2.94 18.53 12.89
N ALA A 655 2.16 19.48 12.38
CA ALA A 655 1.43 19.38 11.11
C ALA A 655 2.32 19.37 9.84
N VAL A 656 3.62 19.12 9.99
CA VAL A 656 4.63 19.05 8.93
C VAL A 656 5.31 17.69 9.02
N LEU A 657 4.99 16.78 8.11
CA LEU A 657 5.78 15.56 7.91
C LEU A 657 7.16 16.02 7.42
N THR A 658 8.18 15.86 8.25
CA THR A 658 9.57 16.09 7.83
C THR A 658 10.06 14.83 7.11
N GLU A 659 11.05 14.95 6.24
CA GLU A 659 11.66 13.75 5.61
C GLU A 659 12.15 12.75 6.68
N ASP A 660 12.54 13.24 7.86
CA ASP A 660 12.90 12.42 9.02
C ASP A 660 11.70 11.61 9.55
N SER A 661 10.48 12.17 9.57
CA SER A 661 9.28 11.45 10.03
C SER A 661 8.88 10.34 9.07
N ALA A 662 8.97 10.58 7.77
CA ALA A 662 8.73 9.56 6.74
C ALA A 662 9.73 8.41 6.85
N CYS A 663 11.01 8.70 7.09
CA CYS A 663 12.03 7.69 7.32
C CYS A 663 11.81 6.90 8.63
N PHE A 664 11.35 7.54 9.70
CA PHE A 664 10.97 6.83 10.93
C PHE A 664 9.76 5.91 10.74
N ASP A 665 8.74 6.35 10.00
CA ASP A 665 7.58 5.53 9.67
C ASP A 665 7.97 4.34 8.79
N PHE A 666 8.87 4.55 7.83
CA PHE A 666 9.43 3.49 7.01
C PHE A 666 10.26 2.49 7.84
N PHE A 667 10.98 2.96 8.86
CA PHE A 667 11.62 2.09 9.83
C PHE A 667 10.58 1.22 10.57
N ARG A 668 9.53 1.84 11.11
CA ARG A 668 8.49 1.18 11.91
C ARG A 668 7.65 0.16 11.13
N VAL A 669 7.25 0.49 9.91
CA VAL A 669 6.30 -0.32 9.12
C VAL A 669 7.03 -1.36 8.28
N CYS A 670 8.10 -0.96 7.58
CA CYS A 670 8.78 -1.82 6.63
C CYS A 670 10.00 -2.51 7.26
N THR A 671 10.91 -1.73 7.86
CA THR A 671 12.19 -2.28 8.35
C THR A 671 11.98 -3.27 9.49
N VAL A 672 11.19 -2.91 10.51
CA VAL A 672 10.92 -3.75 11.69
C VAL A 672 10.23 -5.08 11.33
N ALA A 673 9.31 -5.05 10.37
CA ALA A 673 8.61 -6.24 9.90
C ALA A 673 9.57 -7.25 9.25
N MET A 674 10.59 -6.76 8.54
CA MET A 674 11.54 -7.60 7.80
C MET A 674 12.67 -8.15 8.68
N THR A 675 13.07 -7.43 9.72
CA THR A 675 14.14 -7.81 10.66
C THR A 675 13.79 -8.95 11.61
N SER A 676 12.51 -9.35 11.66
CA SER A 676 12.00 -10.38 12.60
C SER A 676 11.61 -11.69 11.91
N SER A 677 11.90 -11.84 10.62
CA SER A 677 11.39 -12.94 9.77
C SER A 677 12.04 -14.31 10.05
N ALA A 678 13.36 -14.35 10.23
CA ALA A 678 14.10 -15.58 10.53
C ALA A 678 14.18 -15.86 12.04
N PHE A 679 14.45 -14.84 12.85
CA PHE A 679 14.62 -14.98 14.31
C PHE A 679 13.83 -13.90 15.06
N PRO A 680 12.52 -14.11 15.33
CA PRO A 680 11.63 -13.09 15.87
C PRO A 680 12.13 -12.51 17.19
N ALA A 681 12.72 -11.31 17.18
CA ALA A 681 13.20 -10.63 18.37
C ALA A 681 12.22 -9.51 18.75
N PRO A 682 11.65 -9.52 19.97
CA PRO A 682 10.86 -8.40 20.49
C PRO A 682 11.66 -7.09 20.55
N PHE A 683 12.98 -7.14 20.42
CA PHE A 683 13.86 -5.98 20.39
C PHE A 683 13.42 -4.94 19.35
N TRP A 684 13.31 -5.32 18.07
CA TRP A 684 13.00 -4.38 16.98
C TRP A 684 11.54 -3.92 16.99
N SER A 685 10.61 -4.84 17.20
CA SER A 685 9.16 -4.57 17.14
C SER A 685 8.57 -3.92 18.38
N ARG A 686 9.30 -3.93 19.50
CA ARG A 686 8.82 -3.39 20.77
C ARG A 686 9.84 -2.48 21.43
N HIS A 687 11.02 -2.98 21.80
CA HIS A 687 11.95 -2.21 22.65
C HIS A 687 12.50 -0.96 21.95
N VAL A 688 12.97 -1.08 20.71
CA VAL A 688 13.47 0.06 19.94
C VAL A 688 12.38 1.12 19.75
N LEU A 689 11.16 0.71 19.42
CA LEU A 689 10.05 1.64 19.22
C LEU A 689 9.66 2.34 20.54
N GLN A 690 9.55 1.60 21.64
CA GLN A 690 9.25 2.15 22.96
C GLN A 690 10.28 3.18 23.42
N VAL A 691 11.57 2.89 23.22
CA VAL A 691 12.64 3.82 23.59
C VAL A 691 12.73 4.98 22.59
N ALA A 692 12.51 4.77 21.29
CA ALA A 692 12.42 5.86 20.31
C ALA A 692 11.27 6.84 20.61
N HIS A 693 10.20 6.35 21.24
CA HIS A 693 9.11 7.19 21.76
C HIS A 693 9.51 8.01 22.99
N SER A 694 10.63 7.79 23.67
CA SER A 694 11.00 8.59 24.86
C SER A 694 12.34 9.30 24.68
N GLU A 695 13.23 8.75 23.87
CA GLU A 695 14.62 9.17 23.73
C GLU A 695 14.93 9.67 22.31
N PRO A 696 15.20 10.98 22.11
CA PRO A 696 15.37 11.53 20.77
C PRO A 696 16.61 10.99 20.04
N ALA A 697 17.63 10.52 20.77
CA ALA A 697 18.82 9.92 20.17
C ALA A 697 18.48 8.58 19.49
N VAL A 698 17.64 7.77 20.13
CA VAL A 698 17.17 6.48 19.59
C VAL A 698 16.25 6.71 18.40
N TRP A 699 15.37 7.71 18.47
CA TRP A 699 14.54 8.12 17.34
C TRP A 699 15.38 8.50 16.12
N LYS A 700 16.41 9.34 16.27
CA LYS A 700 17.31 9.72 15.16
C LYS A 700 18.07 8.53 14.58
N ALA A 701 18.51 7.59 15.41
CA ALA A 701 19.14 6.38 14.92
C ALA A 701 18.17 5.51 14.11
N ALA A 702 16.89 5.44 14.52
CA ALA A 702 15.84 4.76 13.77
C ALA A 702 15.53 5.43 12.42
N VAL A 703 15.47 6.78 12.40
CA VAL A 703 15.37 7.57 11.16
C VAL A 703 16.53 7.23 10.20
N ALA A 704 17.76 7.16 10.72
CA ALA A 704 18.93 6.84 9.91
C ALA A 704 18.81 5.46 9.23
N VAL A 705 18.37 4.44 9.96
CA VAL A 705 18.11 3.10 9.41
C VAL A 705 17.00 3.14 8.36
N GLY A 706 15.89 3.84 8.63
CA GLY A 706 14.80 4.00 7.68
C GLY A 706 15.21 4.70 6.38
N ALA A 707 16.03 5.74 6.46
CA ALA A 707 16.62 6.41 5.29
C ALA A 707 17.52 5.47 4.47
N LEU A 708 18.36 4.66 5.14
CA LEU A 708 19.21 3.66 4.46
C LEU A 708 18.39 2.55 3.79
N HIS A 709 17.21 2.22 4.33
CA HIS A 709 16.29 1.28 3.70
C HIS A 709 15.63 1.88 2.45
N ARG A 710 15.14 3.11 2.52
CA ARG A 710 14.58 3.81 1.33
C ARG A 710 15.63 4.00 0.23
N ARG A 711 16.89 4.27 0.60
CA ARG A 711 18.03 4.27 -0.34
C ARG A 711 18.17 2.96 -1.10
N TRP A 712 17.98 1.83 -0.43
CA TRP A 712 18.08 0.50 -1.04
C TRP A 712 16.95 0.27 -2.05
N GLU A 713 15.71 0.63 -1.72
CA GLU A 713 14.59 0.53 -2.66
C GLU A 713 14.75 1.43 -3.89
N ALA A 714 15.28 2.64 -3.72
CA ALA A 714 15.59 3.52 -4.83
C ALA A 714 16.61 2.86 -5.79
N ARG A 715 17.64 2.19 -5.24
CA ARG A 715 18.65 1.46 -6.03
C ARG A 715 18.12 0.20 -6.71
N SER A 716 17.24 -0.55 -6.08
CA SER A 716 16.67 -1.77 -6.68
C SER A 716 15.80 -1.42 -7.89
N LYS A 717 15.03 -0.32 -7.84
CA LYS A 717 14.23 0.18 -8.97
C LYS A 717 15.06 0.57 -10.20
N ILE A 718 16.30 1.07 -10.01
CA ILE A 718 17.23 1.41 -11.10
C ILE A 718 17.68 0.15 -11.88
N ARG A 719 17.87 -0.99 -11.20
CA ARG A 719 18.42 -2.22 -11.82
C ARG A 719 17.47 -2.96 -12.77
N PHE A 720 16.16 -2.70 -12.71
CA PHE A 720 15.15 -3.39 -13.53
C PHE A 720 14.65 -2.56 -14.73
N ARG A 721 15.24 -1.40 -15.02
CA ARG A 721 14.81 -0.50 -16.11
C ARG A 721 15.92 -0.23 -17.13
N THR A 722 15.60 -0.36 -18.41
CA THR A 722 16.52 -0.17 -19.55
C THR A 722 16.60 1.27 -20.07
N ASN A 723 16.02 2.25 -19.37
CA ASN A 723 15.88 3.63 -19.87
C ASN A 723 16.94 4.59 -19.27
N PRO A 724 17.90 5.14 -20.04
CA PRO A 724 19.02 5.94 -19.53
C PRO A 724 18.66 7.35 -19.02
N MET A 725 17.45 7.84 -19.31
CA MET A 725 17.06 9.23 -19.01
C MET A 725 16.53 9.41 -17.58
N LYS A 726 15.95 8.36 -16.96
CA LYS A 726 15.48 8.34 -15.56
C LYS A 726 16.57 8.08 -14.53
N THR A 727 17.74 7.62 -14.98
CA THR A 727 18.86 7.23 -14.12
C THR A 727 19.50 8.41 -13.38
N SER A 728 19.32 9.65 -13.86
CA SER A 728 19.85 10.88 -13.23
C SER A 728 19.01 11.39 -12.04
N GLN A 729 17.68 11.23 -12.09
CA GLN A 729 16.78 11.66 -11.02
C GLN A 729 16.75 10.66 -9.86
N GLU A 730 16.83 9.36 -10.17
CA GLU A 730 16.87 8.26 -9.18
C GLU A 730 18.25 8.15 -8.48
N SER A 731 19.34 8.54 -9.15
CA SER A 731 20.67 8.67 -8.53
C SER A 731 20.74 9.84 -7.53
N ASN A 732 20.16 11.00 -7.88
CA ASN A 732 20.04 12.14 -6.96
C ASN A 732 19.24 11.77 -5.69
N MET A 733 18.18 10.98 -5.81
CA MET A 733 17.38 10.51 -4.67
C MET A 733 18.16 9.56 -3.76
N THR A 734 18.98 8.67 -4.34
CA THR A 734 19.85 7.76 -3.59
C THR A 734 20.92 8.53 -2.79
N GLU A 735 21.45 9.61 -3.37
CA GLU A 735 22.44 10.48 -2.72
C GLU A 735 21.82 11.28 -1.56
N GLU A 736 20.60 11.80 -1.73
CA GLU A 736 19.89 12.55 -0.68
C GLU A 736 19.59 11.66 0.53
N PHE A 737 19.06 10.44 0.33
CA PHE A 737 18.85 9.50 1.43
C PHE A 737 20.14 9.09 2.13
N THR A 738 21.26 9.00 1.39
CA THR A 738 22.58 8.73 1.98
C THR A 738 23.01 9.87 2.90
N LYS A 739 22.88 11.12 2.43
CA LYS A 739 23.22 12.31 3.21
C LYS A 739 22.36 12.43 4.45
N GLN A 740 21.04 12.23 4.32
CA GLN A 740 20.10 12.26 5.43
C GLN A 740 20.42 11.18 6.47
N ALA A 741 20.63 9.94 6.03
CA ALA A 741 21.01 8.83 6.90
C ALA A 741 22.26 9.16 7.73
N MET A 742 23.33 9.65 7.08
CA MET A 742 24.57 9.98 7.76
C MET A 742 24.41 11.17 8.70
N GLN A 743 23.64 12.19 8.32
CA GLN A 743 23.35 13.32 9.20
C GLN A 743 22.64 12.87 10.49
N GLN A 744 21.63 12.01 10.38
CA GLN A 744 20.90 11.51 11.55
C GLN A 744 21.75 10.54 12.38
N TYR A 745 22.57 9.71 11.75
CA TYR A 745 23.54 8.82 12.41
C TYR A 745 24.52 9.61 13.29
N TRP A 746 25.18 10.64 12.76
CA TRP A 746 26.11 11.48 13.53
C TRP A 746 25.41 12.28 14.63
N SER A 747 24.19 12.77 14.36
CA SER A 747 23.38 13.44 15.36
C SER A 747 23.04 12.52 16.53
N ALA A 748 22.67 11.25 16.26
CA ALA A 748 22.37 10.26 17.27
C ALA A 748 23.60 9.95 18.14
N ILE A 749 24.79 9.79 17.55
CA ILE A 749 26.05 9.59 18.27
C ILE A 749 26.38 10.79 19.17
N SER A 750 26.22 12.01 18.67
CA SER A 750 26.48 13.21 19.47
C SER A 750 25.58 13.27 20.70
N MET A 751 24.31 12.86 20.55
CA MET A 751 23.32 12.86 21.63
C MET A 751 23.55 11.73 22.63
N ALA A 752 24.07 10.58 22.20
CA ALA A 752 24.38 9.44 23.06
C ALA A 752 25.29 9.82 24.24
N ARG A 753 26.16 10.83 24.08
CA ARG A 753 27.07 11.33 25.13
C ARG A 753 26.35 11.91 26.36
N THR A 754 25.09 12.29 26.20
CA THR A 754 24.27 12.91 27.26
C THR A 754 23.34 11.90 27.95
N ILE A 755 23.32 10.65 27.49
CA ILE A 755 22.47 9.59 28.02
C ILE A 755 23.22 8.86 29.13
N HIS A 756 22.57 8.70 30.28
CA HIS A 756 23.13 8.00 31.44
C HIS A 756 22.43 6.68 31.74
N ASP A 757 21.28 6.41 31.11
CA ASP A 757 20.56 5.15 31.27
C ASP A 757 21.28 4.02 30.50
N PRO A 758 21.73 2.96 31.19
CA PRO A 758 22.48 1.88 30.57
C PRO A 758 21.67 1.08 29.54
N VAL A 759 20.35 0.92 29.73
CA VAL A 759 19.48 0.19 28.80
C VAL A 759 19.29 1.01 27.51
N VAL A 760 19.09 2.32 27.63
CA VAL A 760 19.01 3.22 26.46
C VAL A 760 20.32 3.21 25.66
N LEU A 761 21.47 3.21 26.34
CA LEU A 761 22.77 3.10 25.69
C LEU A 761 22.97 1.75 24.98
N MET A 762 22.47 0.65 25.55
CA MET A 762 22.48 -0.66 24.89
C MET A 762 21.58 -0.65 23.64
N VAL A 763 20.36 -0.11 23.72
CA VAL A 763 19.47 0.04 22.54
C VAL A 763 20.14 0.88 21.45
N MET A 764 20.77 2.01 21.84
CA MET A 764 21.55 2.86 20.94
C MET A 764 22.68 2.09 20.26
N SER A 765 23.42 1.27 21.00
CA SER A 765 24.53 0.49 20.44
C SER A 765 24.08 -0.45 19.33
N VAL A 766 22.92 -1.09 19.49
CA VAL A 766 22.38 -2.04 18.51
C VAL A 766 21.91 -1.32 17.24
N ILE A 767 21.13 -0.24 17.37
CA ILE A 767 20.59 0.47 16.21
C ILE A 767 21.66 1.25 15.45
N LEU A 768 22.68 1.78 16.14
CA LEU A 768 23.83 2.42 15.51
C LEU A 768 24.74 1.40 14.80
N ALA A 769 24.90 0.20 15.37
CA ALA A 769 25.60 -0.90 14.68
C ALA A 769 24.87 -1.29 13.38
N ALA A 770 23.54 -1.43 13.44
CA ALA A 770 22.72 -1.71 12.26
C ALA A 770 22.83 -0.60 11.19
N ALA A 771 22.72 0.67 11.59
CA ALA A 771 22.87 1.80 10.66
C ALA A 771 24.28 1.83 10.03
N ALA A 772 25.33 1.63 10.83
CA ALA A 772 26.71 1.60 10.34
C ALA A 772 26.95 0.43 9.36
N ASN A 773 26.42 -0.75 9.66
CA ASN A 773 26.47 -1.91 8.76
C ASN A 773 25.87 -1.59 7.39
N MET A 774 24.69 -0.97 7.38
CA MET A 774 23.99 -0.63 6.14
C MET A 774 24.65 0.52 5.38
N ALA A 775 25.27 1.46 6.11
CA ALA A 775 26.00 2.58 5.52
C ALA A 775 27.32 2.15 4.86
N GLY A 776 27.86 0.99 5.22
CA GLY A 776 29.21 0.54 4.81
C GLY A 776 30.31 0.99 5.78
N GLU A 777 29.94 1.48 6.96
CA GLU A 777 30.85 1.94 8.02
C GLU A 777 31.19 0.78 8.98
N TRP A 778 31.77 -0.30 8.45
CA TRP A 778 31.99 -1.56 9.17
C TRP A 778 32.83 -1.39 10.45
N ALA A 779 33.83 -0.50 10.40
CA ALA A 779 34.65 -0.12 11.55
C ALA A 779 33.81 0.40 12.73
N ALA A 780 32.89 1.31 12.41
CA ALA A 780 32.04 1.94 13.41
C ALA A 780 31.00 0.95 13.94
N SER A 781 30.48 0.09 13.08
CA SER A 781 29.58 -1.00 13.48
C SER A 781 30.22 -1.90 14.54
N HIS A 782 31.44 -2.37 14.30
CA HIS A 782 32.16 -3.21 15.26
C HIS A 782 32.36 -2.49 16.60
N ILE A 783 32.72 -1.20 16.59
CA ILE A 783 32.86 -0.39 17.82
C ILE A 783 31.53 -0.34 18.61
N HIS A 784 30.40 -0.14 17.92
CA HIS A 784 29.08 -0.09 18.56
C HIS A 784 28.70 -1.45 19.17
N ILE A 785 28.92 -2.55 18.45
CA ILE A 785 28.65 -3.91 18.94
C ILE A 785 29.48 -4.20 20.20
N GLN A 786 30.78 -3.93 20.15
CA GLN A 786 31.70 -4.16 21.28
C GLN A 786 31.33 -3.31 22.50
N SER A 787 30.90 -2.07 22.27
CA SER A 787 30.43 -1.18 23.35
C SER A 787 29.14 -1.70 23.97
N GLY A 788 28.20 -2.20 23.16
CA GLY A 788 26.96 -2.82 23.62
C GLY A 788 27.20 -4.07 24.47
N LEU A 789 28.08 -4.96 24.03
CA LEU A 789 28.43 -6.18 24.77
C LEU A 789 29.07 -5.87 26.14
N LYS A 790 29.91 -4.83 26.22
CA LYS A 790 30.48 -4.35 27.50
C LYS A 790 29.41 -3.80 28.44
N LEU A 791 28.40 -3.11 27.91
CA LEU A 791 27.29 -2.58 28.71
C LEU A 791 26.43 -3.71 29.27
N VAL A 792 26.04 -4.69 28.42
CA VAL A 792 25.28 -5.87 28.84
C VAL A 792 25.99 -6.59 29.98
N ALA A 793 27.29 -6.80 29.84
CA ALA A 793 28.11 -7.44 30.84
C ALA A 793 28.21 -6.70 32.18
N ALA A 794 28.39 -5.37 32.12
CA ALA A 794 28.39 -4.55 33.32
C ALA A 794 27.07 -4.66 34.08
N ALA A 795 25.94 -4.75 33.37
CA ALA A 795 24.62 -4.93 33.96
C ALA A 795 24.43 -6.32 34.59
N SER A 796 25.00 -7.37 33.98
CA SER A 796 25.00 -8.74 34.54
C SER A 796 25.77 -8.82 35.87
N GLN A 797 26.93 -8.17 35.97
CA GLN A 797 27.79 -8.21 37.17
C GLN A 797 27.18 -7.48 38.38
N THR A 798 26.39 -6.42 38.15
CA THR A 798 25.63 -5.73 39.21
C THR A 798 24.47 -6.55 39.77
N HIS A 799 23.97 -7.53 39.02
CA HIS A 799 22.90 -8.42 39.47
C HIS A 799 23.40 -9.49 40.45
N ASP A 800 24.61 -10.04 40.23
CA ASP A 800 25.20 -11.10 41.07
C ASP A 800 25.60 -10.62 42.48
N SER A 801 25.74 -9.30 42.70
CA SER A 801 26.11 -8.73 44.01
C SER A 801 24.93 -8.54 44.98
N ASN A 802 23.69 -8.55 44.46
CA ASN A 802 22.46 -8.49 45.25
C ASN A 802 21.83 -9.88 45.28
N ASN A 803 22.08 -10.62 46.37
CA ASN A 803 21.79 -12.04 46.61
C ASN A 803 20.29 -12.45 46.63
N ASN A 804 19.50 -12.01 45.65
CA ASN A 804 18.14 -12.45 45.40
C ASN A 804 18.09 -13.10 44.03
N ASN A 805 17.56 -14.33 43.95
CA ASN A 805 17.28 -15.09 42.73
C ASN A 805 16.33 -14.34 41.77
N GLN A 806 16.78 -13.24 41.18
CA GLN A 806 16.10 -12.58 40.06
C GLN A 806 16.96 -12.81 38.82
N THR A 807 16.41 -13.66 37.94
CA THR A 807 16.82 -13.79 36.54
C THR A 807 17.06 -12.42 35.92
N MET A 808 18.13 -12.30 35.14
CA MET A 808 18.44 -11.10 34.33
C MET A 808 17.16 -10.61 33.63
N SER A 809 16.90 -9.30 33.63
CA SER A 809 15.68 -8.76 33.02
C SER A 809 15.54 -9.25 31.57
N SER A 810 14.31 -9.62 31.18
CA SER A 810 14.02 -10.13 29.83
C SER A 810 14.43 -9.16 28.72
N GLU A 811 14.47 -7.87 29.03
CA GLU A 811 14.88 -6.79 28.12
C GLU A 811 16.39 -6.86 27.81
N ILE A 812 17.25 -6.99 28.83
CA ILE A 812 18.72 -7.11 28.65
C ILE A 812 19.05 -8.40 27.88
N SER A 813 18.36 -9.50 28.18
CA SER A 813 18.52 -10.77 27.45
C SER A 813 18.19 -10.61 25.96
N SER A 814 17.07 -9.94 25.64
CA SER A 814 16.70 -9.66 24.24
C SER A 814 17.74 -8.80 23.51
N ILE A 815 18.36 -7.83 24.18
CA ILE A 815 19.39 -6.97 23.58
C ILE A 815 20.69 -7.74 23.32
N ALA A 816 21.14 -8.54 24.29
CA ALA A 816 22.33 -9.38 24.17
C ALA A 816 22.24 -10.36 23.00
N GLN A 817 21.04 -10.90 22.75
CA GLN A 817 20.76 -11.80 21.64
C GLN A 817 20.91 -11.10 20.29
N THR A 818 20.32 -9.92 20.12
CA THR A 818 20.45 -9.14 18.87
C THR A 818 21.90 -8.71 18.63
N LEU A 819 22.64 -8.30 19.68
CA LEU A 819 24.07 -7.99 19.55
C LEU A 819 24.89 -9.21 19.11
N SER A 820 24.60 -10.41 19.64
CA SER A 820 25.29 -11.65 19.24
C SER A 820 25.07 -12.00 17.75
N ARG A 821 23.89 -11.69 17.20
CA ARG A 821 23.58 -11.88 15.78
C ARG A 821 24.30 -10.88 14.88
N LEU A 822 24.33 -9.61 15.29
CA LEU A 822 25.06 -8.56 14.59
C LEU A 822 26.57 -8.83 14.60
N ASP A 823 27.11 -9.32 15.71
CA ASP A 823 28.52 -9.70 15.83
C ASP A 823 28.85 -10.87 14.90
N LEU A 824 27.97 -11.87 14.76
CA LEU A 824 28.15 -12.96 13.79
C LEU A 824 28.21 -12.46 12.33
N LEU A 825 27.39 -11.45 11.96
CA LEU A 825 27.46 -10.83 10.64
C LEU A 825 28.83 -10.20 10.39
N VAL A 826 29.38 -9.49 11.38
CA VAL A 826 30.72 -8.88 11.30
C VAL A 826 31.81 -9.94 11.21
N MET A 827 31.74 -10.99 12.03
CA MET A 827 32.75 -12.05 12.05
C MET A 827 32.74 -12.92 10.79
N THR A 828 31.64 -12.93 10.03
CA THR A 828 31.56 -13.66 8.76
C THR A 828 31.97 -12.80 7.55
N PHE A 829 32.20 -11.50 7.74
CA PHE A 829 32.53 -10.54 6.68
C PHE A 829 33.81 -9.79 7.06
N GLU A 830 34.94 -10.24 6.54
CA GLU A 830 36.28 -9.79 6.95
C GLU A 830 36.65 -8.45 6.30
N ASP A 831 37.13 -7.49 7.10
CA ASP A 831 37.80 -6.27 6.62
C ASP A 831 39.30 -6.30 6.99
N SER A 832 40.05 -5.23 6.69
CA SER A 832 41.47 -5.11 7.03
C SER A 832 41.82 -5.22 8.54
N ARG A 833 40.83 -5.23 9.44
CA ARG A 833 40.99 -5.36 10.89
C ARG A 833 40.63 -6.74 11.42
N ALA A 834 40.11 -7.63 10.58
CA ALA A 834 39.91 -9.03 10.92
C ALA A 834 41.26 -9.72 11.19
N PRO A 835 41.31 -10.75 12.05
CA PRO A 835 40.20 -11.39 12.75
C PRO A 835 39.73 -10.58 13.95
N TYR A 836 38.41 -10.55 14.14
CA TYR A 836 37.80 -9.91 15.31
C TYR A 836 37.87 -10.81 16.53
N ALA A 837 38.19 -10.22 17.69
CA ALA A 837 38.26 -10.94 18.95
C ALA A 837 36.86 -11.31 19.46
N TYR A 838 36.69 -12.56 19.90
CA TYR A 838 35.46 -12.98 20.57
C TYR A 838 35.28 -12.24 21.90
N VAL A 839 34.09 -11.68 22.10
CA VAL A 839 33.65 -11.15 23.40
C VAL A 839 32.42 -11.91 23.85
N ASP A 840 32.49 -12.43 25.07
CA ASP A 840 31.38 -13.13 25.70
C ASP A 840 30.24 -12.13 25.99
N PRO A 841 29.01 -12.36 25.51
CA PRO A 841 27.92 -11.40 25.66
C PRO A 841 27.43 -11.19 27.08
N LEU A 842 27.65 -12.15 27.97
CA LEU A 842 27.15 -12.13 29.34
C LEU A 842 28.18 -11.52 30.30
N THR A 843 29.47 -11.67 30.01
CA THR A 843 30.58 -11.24 30.86
C THR A 843 31.39 -10.08 30.29
N GLY A 844 31.28 -9.78 28.99
CA GLY A 844 31.85 -8.59 28.32
C GLY A 844 33.36 -8.55 28.27
N ASN A 845 33.99 -9.64 28.70
CA ASN A 845 35.42 -9.84 28.71
C ASN A 845 35.80 -10.95 27.72
N LEU A 846 37.06 -10.96 27.32
CA LEU A 846 37.67 -12.16 26.77
C LEU A 846 37.66 -13.25 27.86
N PRO A 847 37.28 -14.49 27.54
CA PRO A 847 37.37 -15.60 28.49
C PRO A 847 38.78 -15.69 29.09
N PRO A 848 38.93 -15.86 30.42
CA PRO A 848 40.24 -15.90 31.09
C PRO A 848 41.16 -16.98 30.51
N SER A 849 40.56 -18.10 30.10
CA SER A 849 41.11 -19.07 29.19
C SER A 849 40.10 -19.36 28.09
N ILE A 850 40.59 -19.66 26.89
CA ILE A 850 39.78 -20.17 25.78
C ILE A 850 39.04 -21.47 26.17
N LEU A 851 39.48 -22.15 27.24
CA LEU A 851 38.84 -23.33 27.84
C LEU A 851 37.69 -23.01 28.81
N ASP A 852 37.38 -21.76 29.11
CA ASP A 852 36.39 -21.38 30.15
C ASP A 852 35.00 -20.98 29.63
N MET A 853 34.73 -21.11 28.32
CA MET A 853 33.41 -20.81 27.74
C MET A 853 32.25 -21.60 28.40
N PRO A 854 31.05 -21.02 28.54
CA PRO A 854 29.88 -21.74 29.07
C PRO A 854 29.52 -22.95 28.22
N ARG A 855 29.31 -24.12 28.85
CA ARG A 855 28.80 -25.32 28.15
C ARG A 855 27.34 -25.13 27.75
N VAL A 856 26.93 -25.80 26.67
CA VAL A 856 25.52 -25.87 26.29
C VAL A 856 24.74 -26.62 27.38
N GLY A 857 23.85 -25.90 28.06
CA GLY A 857 22.89 -26.46 29.02
C GLY A 857 21.55 -26.80 28.35
N GLN A 858 20.54 -27.04 29.19
CA GLN A 858 19.17 -27.27 28.72
C GLN A 858 18.63 -26.05 27.96
N LEU A 859 18.08 -26.28 26.77
CA LEU A 859 17.46 -25.22 25.97
C LEU A 859 15.98 -25.07 26.34
N HIS A 860 15.55 -23.86 26.67
CA HIS A 860 14.18 -23.59 27.13
C HIS A 860 13.21 -23.14 26.04
N ASP A 861 13.73 -22.44 25.02
CA ASP A 861 12.94 -21.91 23.91
C ASP A 861 13.82 -21.69 22.66
N LEU A 862 13.19 -21.38 21.53
CA LEU A 862 13.88 -21.15 20.24
C LEU A 862 14.82 -19.93 20.28
N MET A 863 14.53 -18.96 21.14
CA MET A 863 15.32 -17.75 21.28
C MET A 863 16.65 -18.05 22.01
N HIS A 864 16.57 -18.76 23.14
CA HIS A 864 17.72 -19.31 23.84
C HIS A 864 18.53 -20.24 22.93
N ALA A 865 17.88 -21.10 22.16
CA ALA A 865 18.56 -21.96 21.18
C ALA A 865 19.38 -21.15 20.16
N SER A 866 18.82 -20.06 19.62
CA SER A 866 19.52 -19.17 18.67
C SER A 866 20.77 -18.53 19.26
N MET A 867 20.68 -18.04 20.50
CA MET A 867 21.78 -17.37 21.19
C MET A 867 22.95 -18.33 21.41
N HIS A 868 22.67 -19.53 21.94
CA HIS A 868 23.71 -20.54 22.16
C HIS A 868 24.38 -20.96 20.85
N LEU A 869 23.62 -21.19 19.78
CA LEU A 869 24.17 -21.57 18.48
C LEU A 869 25.12 -20.51 17.93
N PHE A 870 24.71 -19.24 17.93
CA PHE A 870 25.54 -18.15 17.42
C PHE A 870 26.74 -17.86 18.29
N ASN A 871 26.66 -18.10 19.61
CA ASN A 871 27.82 -18.01 20.49
C ASN A 871 28.87 -19.08 20.15
N ILE A 872 28.46 -20.33 19.90
CA ILE A 872 29.36 -21.39 19.45
C ILE A 872 29.98 -21.02 18.09
N PHE A 873 29.17 -20.48 17.17
CA PHE A 873 29.65 -20.09 15.85
C PHE A 873 30.70 -18.97 15.94
N ARG A 874 30.40 -17.87 16.65
CA ARG A 874 31.36 -16.77 16.86
C ARG A 874 32.64 -17.24 17.53
N TYR A 875 32.52 -18.15 18.50
CA TYR A 875 33.67 -18.75 19.15
C TYR A 875 34.53 -19.57 18.18
N PHE A 876 33.90 -20.38 17.31
CA PHE A 876 34.60 -21.10 16.24
C PHE A 876 35.37 -20.14 15.32
N LEU A 877 34.73 -19.06 14.85
CA LEU A 877 35.36 -18.06 13.97
C LEU A 877 36.53 -17.34 14.65
N SER A 878 36.44 -17.07 15.95
CA SER A 878 37.55 -16.49 16.70
C SER A 878 38.74 -17.44 16.87
N VAL A 879 38.48 -18.74 17.08
CA VAL A 879 39.55 -19.75 17.15
C VAL A 879 40.21 -19.91 15.78
N GLU A 880 39.42 -19.96 14.70
CA GLU A 880 39.89 -19.99 13.32
C GLU A 880 40.76 -18.77 13.00
N GLY A 881 40.26 -17.56 13.25
CA GLY A 881 41.00 -16.32 13.02
C GLY A 881 42.28 -16.20 13.86
N GLY A 882 42.23 -16.58 15.14
CA GLY A 882 43.40 -16.59 16.01
C GLY A 882 44.48 -17.57 15.55
N TYR A 883 44.08 -18.72 14.99
CA TYR A 883 45.02 -19.67 14.39
C TYR A 883 45.63 -19.13 13.08
N LEU A 884 44.79 -18.58 12.18
CA LEU A 884 45.24 -18.06 10.88
C LEU A 884 46.20 -16.88 11.00
N THR A 885 46.06 -16.06 12.05
CA THR A 885 46.96 -14.93 12.34
C THR A 885 48.21 -15.30 13.14
N GLY A 886 48.33 -16.56 13.58
CA GLY A 886 49.43 -17.03 14.42
C GLY A 886 49.37 -16.58 15.88
N TYR A 887 48.27 -15.95 16.31
CA TYR A 887 48.03 -15.57 17.71
C TYR A 887 47.76 -16.80 18.60
N LEU A 888 47.13 -17.85 18.06
CA LEU A 888 46.90 -19.13 18.73
C LEU A 888 47.92 -20.19 18.28
N PRO A 889 48.67 -20.81 19.22
CA PRO A 889 49.59 -21.90 18.89
C PRO A 889 48.85 -23.12 18.32
N ALA A 890 49.46 -23.80 17.34
CA ALA A 890 48.91 -25.02 16.75
C ALA A 890 48.64 -26.15 17.78
N SER A 891 49.42 -26.19 18.87
CA SER A 891 49.23 -27.13 19.99
C SER A 891 47.91 -26.93 20.74
N SER A 892 47.34 -25.73 20.68
CA SER A 892 46.08 -25.39 21.35
C SER A 892 44.85 -25.77 20.53
N LEU A 893 45.01 -26.07 19.23
CA LEU A 893 43.89 -26.30 18.30
C LEU A 893 43.11 -27.61 18.57
N PRO A 894 43.74 -28.79 18.78
CA PRO A 894 43.02 -30.04 18.98
C PRO A 894 42.04 -30.06 20.17
N PRO A 895 42.40 -29.60 21.39
CA PRO A 895 41.45 -29.60 22.50
C PRO A 895 40.28 -28.62 22.26
N LEU A 896 40.51 -27.51 21.55
CA LEU A 896 39.47 -26.55 21.22
C LEU A 896 38.51 -27.08 20.16
N GLN A 897 39.03 -27.73 19.13
CA GLN A 897 38.19 -28.34 18.09
C GLN A 897 37.35 -29.49 18.65
N SER A 898 37.92 -30.32 19.53
CA SER A 898 37.18 -31.37 20.22
C SER A 898 36.03 -30.79 21.07
N ARG A 899 36.29 -29.68 21.75
CA ARG A 899 35.28 -28.98 22.54
C ARG A 899 34.15 -28.41 21.67
N ILE A 900 34.48 -27.65 20.63
CA ILE A 900 33.49 -27.05 19.73
C ILE A 900 32.61 -28.14 19.12
N THR A 901 33.22 -29.26 18.69
CA THR A 901 32.48 -30.41 18.15
C THR A 901 31.53 -31.00 19.19
N ALA A 902 31.95 -31.12 20.45
CA ALA A 902 31.10 -31.59 21.53
C ALA A 902 29.92 -30.62 21.80
N ASP A 903 30.18 -29.31 21.84
CA ASP A 903 29.14 -28.30 22.07
C ASP A 903 28.12 -28.24 20.91
N ILE A 904 28.57 -28.37 19.65
CA ILE A 904 27.68 -28.49 18.47
C ILE A 904 26.78 -29.72 18.58
N ALA A 905 27.32 -30.85 19.03
CA ALA A 905 26.57 -32.09 19.20
C ALA A 905 25.56 -31.98 20.35
N THR A 906 25.99 -31.47 21.51
CA THR A 906 25.11 -31.22 22.66
C THR A 906 23.99 -30.27 22.31
N TRP A 907 24.29 -29.17 21.60
CA TRP A 907 23.26 -28.24 21.14
C TRP A 907 22.22 -28.93 20.23
N LYS A 908 22.65 -29.80 19.30
CA LYS A 908 21.69 -30.52 18.45
C LYS A 908 20.81 -31.47 19.23
N THR A 909 21.37 -32.17 20.22
CA THR A 909 20.59 -33.04 21.12
C THR A 909 19.55 -32.25 21.89
N GLU A 910 19.95 -31.15 22.53
CA GLU A 910 19.02 -30.30 23.31
C GLU A 910 18.00 -29.59 22.41
N PHE A 911 18.38 -29.19 21.21
CA PHE A 911 17.46 -28.61 20.25
C PHE A 911 16.40 -29.63 19.80
N ASN A 912 16.80 -30.87 19.51
CA ASN A 912 15.85 -31.94 19.20
C ASN A 912 14.91 -32.21 20.39
N ASN A 913 15.44 -32.24 21.63
CA ASN A 913 14.63 -32.35 22.85
C ASN A 913 13.61 -31.22 22.94
N LEU A 914 14.03 -29.97 22.74
CA LEU A 914 13.15 -28.81 22.72
C LEU A 914 12.05 -28.95 21.65
N LEU A 915 12.38 -29.41 20.44
CA LEU A 915 11.39 -29.64 19.38
C LEU A 915 10.33 -30.67 19.79
N THR A 916 10.66 -31.68 20.60
CA THR A 916 9.67 -32.64 21.10
C THR A 916 8.62 -32.02 22.02
N THR A 917 8.94 -30.89 22.67
CA THR A 917 8.02 -30.16 23.57
C THR A 917 7.09 -29.19 22.82
N LEU A 918 7.42 -28.82 21.58
CA LEU A 918 6.62 -27.90 20.76
C LEU A 918 5.44 -28.62 20.06
N PRO A 919 4.30 -27.96 19.83
CA PRO A 919 3.15 -28.57 19.14
C PRO A 919 3.51 -29.09 17.72
N PRO A 920 2.97 -30.24 17.26
CA PRO A 920 3.29 -30.81 15.95
C PRO A 920 3.04 -29.86 14.76
N SER A 921 2.01 -29.02 14.86
CA SER A 921 1.63 -28.02 13.85
C SER A 921 2.69 -26.93 13.62
N SER A 922 3.63 -26.73 14.55
CA SER A 922 4.67 -25.68 14.49
C SER A 922 6.05 -26.21 14.07
N ARG A 923 6.21 -27.52 13.81
CA ARG A 923 7.53 -28.15 13.59
C ARG A 923 8.03 -28.15 12.14
N HIS A 924 7.13 -28.09 11.15
CA HIS A 924 7.50 -28.29 9.74
C HIS A 924 7.39 -27.03 8.86
N SER A 925 6.73 -25.97 9.36
CA SER A 925 6.50 -24.72 8.63
C SER A 925 7.07 -23.47 9.32
N ASN A 926 7.84 -23.64 10.40
CA ASN A 926 8.38 -22.52 11.16
C ASN A 926 9.77 -22.11 10.64
N THR A 927 9.83 -20.94 9.99
CA THR A 927 11.04 -20.34 9.40
C THR A 927 12.20 -20.23 10.40
N THR A 928 11.92 -20.02 11.69
CA THR A 928 12.95 -19.96 12.74
C THR A 928 13.59 -21.31 13.00
N ILE A 929 12.81 -22.40 13.00
CA ILE A 929 13.35 -23.76 13.16
C ILE A 929 14.26 -24.09 11.97
N LEU A 930 13.78 -23.85 10.75
CA LEU A 930 14.55 -24.08 9.52
C LEU A 930 15.84 -23.24 9.50
N SER A 931 15.78 -21.98 9.96
CA SER A 931 16.94 -21.10 10.03
C SER A 931 17.98 -21.57 11.07
N LEU A 932 17.53 -22.06 12.23
CA LEU A 932 18.43 -22.66 13.22
C LEU A 932 19.10 -23.94 12.70
N GLU A 933 18.35 -24.78 11.98
CA GLU A 933 18.90 -25.98 11.33
C GLU A 933 19.92 -25.63 10.23
N LEU A 934 19.67 -24.56 9.46
CA LEU A 934 20.59 -24.06 8.44
C LEU A 934 21.93 -23.65 9.06
N TYR A 935 21.90 -22.78 10.08
CA TYR A 935 23.13 -22.29 10.71
C TYR A 935 23.87 -23.37 11.50
N HIS A 936 23.15 -24.33 12.09
CA HIS A 936 23.75 -25.52 12.70
C HIS A 936 24.46 -26.39 11.66
N SER A 937 23.85 -26.58 10.50
CA SER A 937 24.43 -27.35 9.39
C SER A 937 25.69 -26.69 8.84
N VAL A 938 25.68 -25.37 8.68
CA VAL A 938 26.86 -24.58 8.25
C VAL A 938 27.99 -24.72 9.28
N LEU A 939 27.71 -24.51 10.57
CA LEU A 939 28.72 -24.62 11.62
C LEU A 939 29.29 -26.03 11.73
N SER A 940 28.44 -27.06 11.63
CA SER A 940 28.86 -28.47 11.63
C SER A 940 29.74 -28.80 10.44
N LEU A 941 29.41 -28.28 9.25
CA LEU A 941 30.22 -28.40 8.04
C LEU A 941 31.59 -27.75 8.24
N MET A 942 31.65 -26.52 8.73
CA MET A 942 32.91 -25.80 8.96
C MET A 942 33.79 -26.50 10.01
N SER A 943 33.19 -26.95 11.11
CA SER A 943 33.92 -27.66 12.18
C SER A 943 34.46 -29.01 11.72
N SER A 944 33.70 -29.75 10.91
CA SER A 944 34.09 -31.10 10.44
C SER A 944 35.11 -31.09 9.32
N ALA A 945 35.06 -30.10 8.41
CA ALA A 945 36.11 -29.89 7.41
C ALA A 945 37.44 -29.38 8.03
N GLY A 946 37.38 -28.89 9.27
CA GLY A 946 38.51 -28.39 10.04
C GLY A 946 38.89 -26.95 9.71
N ILE A 947 39.82 -26.38 10.48
CA ILE A 947 40.24 -24.97 10.34
C ILE A 947 41.25 -24.80 9.20
N SER A 948 42.26 -25.68 9.10
CA SER A 948 43.29 -25.62 8.05
C SER A 948 43.42 -26.90 7.25
N GLY A 949 43.79 -26.79 5.98
CA GLY A 949 44.05 -27.93 5.11
C GLY A 949 43.78 -27.59 3.64
N PRO A 950 44.08 -28.51 2.72
CA PRO A 950 43.78 -28.33 1.30
C PRO A 950 42.27 -28.19 1.10
N SER A 951 41.87 -27.40 0.12
CA SER A 951 40.48 -27.16 -0.27
C SER A 951 39.75 -28.43 -0.70
N SER A 952 40.47 -29.47 -1.11
CA SER A 952 39.92 -30.79 -1.40
C SER A 952 39.24 -31.47 -0.21
N ARG A 953 39.52 -31.05 1.03
CA ARG A 953 38.84 -31.55 2.24
C ARG A 953 37.33 -31.35 2.21
N TRP A 954 36.84 -30.33 1.51
CA TRP A 954 35.41 -30.02 1.42
C TRP A 954 34.62 -31.06 0.63
N ASP A 955 35.26 -31.85 -0.23
CA ASP A 955 34.58 -32.82 -1.09
C ASP A 955 33.94 -33.96 -0.32
N ALA A 956 34.54 -34.36 0.80
CA ALA A 956 33.98 -35.37 1.70
C ALA A 956 32.62 -34.95 2.30
N HIS A 957 32.28 -33.67 2.20
CA HIS A 957 31.09 -33.07 2.78
C HIS A 957 30.04 -32.65 1.74
N LEU A 958 30.08 -33.22 0.51
CA LEU A 958 29.06 -32.97 -0.51
C LEU A 958 27.61 -33.14 0.00
N PRO A 959 27.26 -34.17 0.80
CA PRO A 959 25.91 -34.30 1.36
C PRO A 959 25.49 -33.11 2.24
N SER A 960 26.43 -32.54 2.99
CA SER A 960 26.18 -31.37 3.84
C SER A 960 25.88 -30.12 3.00
N PHE A 961 26.60 -29.91 1.89
CA PHE A 961 26.30 -28.81 0.96
C PHE A 961 24.93 -28.93 0.31
N ILE A 962 24.53 -30.16 -0.09
CA ILE A 962 23.19 -30.43 -0.62
C ILE A 962 22.13 -30.12 0.43
N HIS A 963 22.35 -30.52 1.68
CA HIS A 963 21.42 -30.26 2.77
C HIS A 963 21.27 -28.76 3.06
N ILE A 964 22.38 -28.02 3.13
CA ILE A 964 22.39 -26.56 3.32
C ILE A 964 21.62 -25.85 2.21
N LEU A 965 21.87 -26.23 0.95
CA LEU A 965 21.17 -25.66 -0.20
C LEU A 965 19.67 -25.97 -0.17
N SER A 966 19.29 -27.21 0.16
CA SER A 966 17.88 -27.59 0.31
C SER A 966 17.17 -26.81 1.42
N LEU A 967 17.84 -26.57 2.55
CA LEU A 967 17.31 -25.71 3.61
C LEU A 967 17.14 -24.26 3.13
N CYS A 968 18.08 -23.72 2.35
CA CYS A 968 17.95 -22.38 1.77
C CYS A 968 16.76 -22.28 0.80
N GLU A 969 16.56 -23.28 -0.07
CA GLU A 969 15.41 -23.36 -0.98
C GLU A 969 14.09 -23.46 -0.20
N LYS A 970 14.03 -24.29 0.84
CA LYS A 970 12.86 -24.42 1.72
C LYS A 970 12.55 -23.11 2.44
N ILE A 971 13.54 -22.44 3.02
CA ILE A 971 13.33 -21.14 3.68
C ILE A 971 12.87 -20.10 2.66
N HIS A 972 13.46 -20.06 1.45
CA HIS A 972 13.06 -19.13 0.40
C HIS A 972 11.59 -19.34 -0.03
N THR A 973 11.13 -20.58 -0.10
CA THR A 973 9.75 -20.95 -0.48
C THR A 973 8.73 -20.83 0.65
N HIS A 974 9.12 -21.13 1.90
CA HIS A 974 8.28 -21.10 3.10
C HIS A 974 8.30 -19.76 3.83
N THR A 975 8.73 -18.68 3.17
CA THR A 975 8.55 -17.32 3.71
C THR A 975 7.43 -16.66 2.92
N PRO A 976 6.15 -16.90 3.27
CA PRO A 976 5.02 -16.28 2.60
C PRO A 976 4.92 -14.86 3.16
N SER A 977 5.25 -13.87 2.34
CA SER A 977 5.05 -12.48 2.72
C SER A 977 4.65 -11.65 1.51
N PRO A 978 3.69 -10.72 1.70
CA PRO A 978 3.16 -9.82 0.68
C PRO A 978 4.08 -8.63 0.33
N LEU A 979 5.30 -8.56 0.84
CA LEU A 979 6.30 -7.54 0.49
C LEU A 979 7.58 -8.20 -0.05
N PRO A 980 8.18 -7.68 -1.13
CA PRO A 980 9.46 -8.20 -1.60
C PRO A 980 10.55 -8.00 -0.53
N PHE A 981 11.09 -9.11 -0.02
CA PHE A 981 12.09 -9.11 1.06
C PHE A 981 13.45 -8.60 0.57
N PHE A 982 13.62 -7.29 0.53
CA PHE A 982 14.85 -6.67 0.06
C PHE A 982 15.91 -6.45 1.16
N MET A 983 15.55 -6.48 2.45
CA MET A 983 16.44 -6.09 3.56
C MET A 983 16.18 -6.86 4.87
N SER A 984 17.25 -7.22 5.57
CA SER A 984 17.27 -7.73 6.95
C SER A 984 18.47 -7.13 7.70
N LEU A 985 18.31 -6.85 9.00
CA LEU A 985 19.41 -6.45 9.89
C LEU A 985 20.08 -7.67 10.57
N GLU A 986 19.52 -8.87 10.39
CA GLU A 986 19.97 -10.11 11.02
C GLU A 986 20.47 -11.13 9.98
N PRO A 987 21.31 -12.11 10.39
CA PRO A 987 21.80 -13.18 9.52
C PRO A 987 20.68 -13.93 8.79
N GLY A 988 20.88 -14.25 7.52
CA GLY A 988 19.92 -14.96 6.69
C GLY A 988 20.55 -15.98 5.74
N LEU A 989 20.22 -15.92 4.45
CA LEU A 989 20.56 -16.92 3.43
C LEU A 989 21.83 -16.55 2.64
N VAL A 990 22.25 -15.28 2.62
CA VAL A 990 23.35 -14.82 1.75
C VAL A 990 24.68 -15.48 2.14
N MET A 991 25.04 -15.48 3.43
CA MET A 991 26.29 -16.10 3.90
C MET A 991 26.32 -17.62 3.67
N PRO A 992 25.29 -18.41 4.05
CA PRO A 992 25.27 -19.86 3.79
C PRO A 992 25.39 -20.22 2.30
N LEU A 993 24.73 -19.47 1.42
CA LEU A 993 24.83 -19.67 -0.03
C LEU A 993 26.20 -19.30 -0.57
N PHE A 994 26.76 -18.16 -0.15
CA PHE A 994 28.10 -17.74 -0.54
C PHE A 994 29.16 -18.78 -0.13
N LEU A 995 29.08 -19.29 1.10
CA LEU A 995 29.96 -20.36 1.58
C LEU A 995 29.77 -21.66 0.76
N THR A 996 28.53 -22.03 0.46
CA THR A 996 28.21 -23.22 -0.35
C THR A 996 28.83 -23.12 -1.74
N ILE A 997 28.69 -21.99 -2.42
CA ILE A 997 29.21 -21.77 -3.78
C ILE A 997 30.74 -21.75 -3.78
N THR A 998 31.35 -21.03 -2.84
CA THR A 998 32.80 -20.78 -2.85
C THR A 998 33.63 -21.94 -2.29
N ARG A 999 33.09 -22.76 -1.39
CA ARG A 999 33.81 -23.89 -0.76
C ARG A 999 33.56 -25.22 -1.48
N CYS A 1000 32.32 -25.55 -1.84
CA CYS A 1000 31.98 -26.75 -2.59
C CYS A 1000 32.68 -26.72 -3.96
N ARG A 1001 33.14 -27.86 -4.50
CA ARG A 1001 33.70 -27.96 -5.86
C ARG A 1001 32.75 -28.55 -6.90
N HIS A 1002 31.60 -29.04 -6.46
CA HIS A 1002 30.66 -29.71 -7.34
C HIS A 1002 29.96 -28.69 -8.25
N PRO A 1003 30.07 -28.82 -9.57
CA PRO A 1003 29.63 -27.76 -10.48
C PRO A 1003 28.11 -27.53 -10.40
N LEU A 1004 27.28 -28.57 -10.33
CA LEU A 1004 25.82 -28.41 -10.20
C LEU A 1004 25.39 -27.66 -8.93
N ILE A 1005 26.01 -27.97 -7.79
CA ILE A 1005 25.69 -27.32 -6.50
C ILE A 1005 26.07 -25.84 -6.54
N ARG A 1006 27.22 -25.51 -7.14
CA ARG A 1006 27.63 -24.12 -7.38
C ARG A 1006 26.62 -23.35 -8.21
N ARG A 1007 26.10 -23.93 -9.30
CA ARG A 1007 25.12 -23.25 -10.18
C ARG A 1007 23.77 -23.09 -9.51
N ARG A 1008 23.29 -24.10 -8.79
CA ARG A 1008 22.03 -23.99 -8.03
C ARG A 1008 22.15 -22.91 -6.95
N GLY A 1009 23.28 -22.89 -6.23
CA GLY A 1009 23.60 -21.85 -5.26
C GLY A 1009 23.66 -20.46 -5.89
N LEU A 1010 24.33 -20.29 -7.03
CA LEU A 1010 24.41 -19.01 -7.75
C LEU A 1010 23.03 -18.53 -8.24
N ARG A 1011 22.22 -19.44 -8.80
CA ARG A 1011 20.85 -19.14 -9.24
C ARG A 1011 20.01 -18.62 -8.08
N LEU A 1012 20.04 -19.31 -6.95
CA LEU A 1012 19.31 -18.90 -5.75
C LEU A 1012 19.87 -17.58 -5.18
N LEU A 1013 21.19 -17.43 -5.05
CA LEU A 1013 21.81 -16.21 -4.53
C LEU A 1013 21.48 -14.97 -5.39
N LYS A 1014 21.37 -15.16 -6.70
CA LYS A 1014 20.93 -14.13 -7.66
C LYS A 1014 19.45 -13.80 -7.54
N SER A 1015 18.58 -14.80 -7.34
CA SER A 1015 17.13 -14.57 -7.20
C SER A 1015 16.76 -13.86 -5.90
N LEU A 1016 17.60 -13.97 -4.87
CA LEU A 1016 17.34 -13.39 -3.55
C LEU A 1016 17.20 -11.86 -3.53
N ASN A 1017 17.91 -11.12 -4.40
CA ASN A 1017 17.95 -9.64 -4.47
C ASN A 1017 17.83 -8.90 -3.12
N ARG A 1018 18.64 -9.29 -2.12
CA ARG A 1018 18.46 -8.84 -0.72
C ARG A 1018 19.75 -8.38 -0.04
N GLN A 1019 19.62 -7.54 0.98
CA GLN A 1019 20.68 -7.11 1.89
C GLN A 1019 20.46 -7.69 3.30
N GLU A 1020 21.48 -8.30 3.90
CA GLU A 1020 21.50 -8.85 5.27
C GLU A 1020 22.63 -8.21 6.08
N GLY A 1021 22.33 -7.11 6.77
CA GLY A 1021 23.36 -6.26 7.37
C GLY A 1021 24.38 -5.81 6.32
N MET A 1022 25.61 -6.32 6.38
CA MET A 1022 26.67 -6.04 5.42
C MET A 1022 26.70 -6.97 4.20
N TRP A 1023 26.04 -8.12 4.28
CA TRP A 1023 25.94 -9.05 3.16
C TRP A 1023 24.95 -8.55 2.12
N ASN A 1024 25.38 -8.50 0.86
CA ASN A 1024 24.60 -8.00 -0.26
C ASN A 1024 24.50 -9.11 -1.32
N SER A 1025 23.31 -9.67 -1.55
CA SER A 1025 23.17 -10.87 -2.38
C SER A 1025 23.64 -10.64 -3.83
N PRO A 1026 23.34 -9.51 -4.50
CA PRO A 1026 23.91 -9.23 -5.81
C PRO A 1026 25.43 -9.10 -5.81
N ALA A 1027 26.03 -8.39 -4.85
CA ALA A 1027 27.49 -8.23 -4.78
C ALA A 1027 28.20 -9.56 -4.46
N ALA A 1028 27.65 -10.33 -3.51
CA ALA A 1028 28.12 -11.66 -3.17
C ALA A 1028 28.03 -12.62 -4.37
N CYS A 1029 26.98 -12.51 -5.18
CA CYS A 1029 26.84 -13.28 -6.42
C CYS A 1029 27.96 -12.95 -7.41
N VAL A 1030 28.27 -11.67 -7.62
CA VAL A 1030 29.35 -11.26 -8.53
C VAL A 1030 30.71 -11.80 -8.08
N VAL A 1031 31.03 -11.69 -6.78
CA VAL A 1031 32.29 -12.24 -6.24
C VAL A 1031 32.34 -13.76 -6.41
N ALA A 1032 31.25 -14.46 -6.08
CA ALA A 1032 31.16 -15.91 -6.20
C ALA A 1032 31.28 -16.37 -7.67
N GLU A 1033 30.65 -15.67 -8.61
CA GLU A 1033 30.77 -15.93 -10.06
C GLU A 1033 32.20 -15.78 -10.54
N GLN A 1034 32.89 -14.70 -10.17
CA GLN A 1034 34.27 -14.48 -10.59
C GLN A 1034 35.21 -15.53 -10.02
N LYS A 1035 34.97 -15.96 -8.78
CA LYS A 1035 35.72 -17.06 -8.14
C LYS A 1035 35.49 -18.38 -8.88
N VAL A 1036 34.23 -18.75 -9.15
CA VAL A 1036 33.89 -19.97 -9.90
C VAL A 1036 34.51 -19.94 -11.30
N LEU A 1037 34.42 -18.82 -12.02
CA LEU A 1037 35.03 -18.66 -13.34
C LEU A 1037 36.56 -18.83 -13.29
N ALA A 1038 37.23 -18.19 -12.34
CA ALA A 1038 38.69 -18.28 -12.22
C ALA A 1038 39.16 -19.71 -11.91
N GLU A 1039 38.40 -20.46 -11.10
CA GLU A 1039 38.73 -21.85 -10.77
C GLU A 1039 38.46 -22.82 -11.93
N GLU A 1040 37.45 -22.52 -12.77
CA GLU A 1040 36.92 -23.47 -13.77
C GLU A 1040 37.30 -23.15 -15.22
N GLU A 1041 37.89 -22.00 -15.52
CA GLU A 1041 38.28 -21.54 -16.87
C GLU A 1041 39.14 -22.56 -17.65
N HIS A 1042 39.91 -23.39 -16.94
CA HIS A 1042 40.86 -24.34 -17.53
C HIS A 1042 40.32 -25.77 -17.60
N LEU A 1043 39.08 -26.01 -17.16
CA LEU A 1043 38.47 -27.34 -17.25
C LEU A 1043 38.25 -27.69 -18.73
N PRO A 1044 38.45 -28.95 -19.14
CA PRO A 1044 38.22 -29.38 -20.52
C PRO A 1044 36.76 -29.22 -20.97
N PHE A 1045 35.82 -29.26 -20.02
CA PHE A 1045 34.38 -29.09 -20.25
C PHE A 1045 33.76 -28.23 -19.13
N PRO A 1046 33.91 -26.90 -19.17
CA PRO A 1046 33.32 -26.02 -18.16
C PRO A 1046 31.80 -25.92 -18.38
N LEU A 1047 31.02 -26.15 -17.33
CA LEU A 1047 29.58 -25.92 -17.38
C LEU A 1047 29.30 -24.40 -17.45
N PRO A 1048 28.34 -23.95 -18.26
CA PRO A 1048 27.89 -22.56 -18.20
C PRO A 1048 27.49 -22.15 -16.78
N LEU A 1049 27.68 -20.87 -16.44
CA LEU A 1049 27.24 -20.33 -15.14
C LEU A 1049 25.71 -20.38 -14.99
N TYR A 1050 24.99 -20.22 -16.09
CA TYR A 1050 23.53 -20.21 -16.13
C TYR A 1050 23.03 -21.29 -17.08
N ILE A 1051 22.17 -22.16 -16.56
CA ILE A 1051 21.60 -23.31 -17.26
C ILE A 1051 20.10 -23.27 -17.05
N GLU A 1052 19.31 -23.33 -18.14
CA GLU A 1052 17.85 -23.22 -18.09
C GLU A 1052 17.21 -24.44 -17.39
N ASN A 1053 17.61 -25.67 -17.76
CA ASN A 1053 17.07 -26.93 -17.20
C ASN A 1053 18.04 -27.61 -16.21
N LEU A 1054 18.56 -26.86 -15.23
CA LEU A 1054 19.52 -27.37 -14.24
C LEU A 1054 18.96 -28.51 -13.37
N ASP A 1055 17.65 -28.54 -13.16
CA ASP A 1055 16.97 -29.48 -12.25
C ASP A 1055 16.82 -30.89 -12.85
N ASP A 1056 16.92 -31.01 -14.18
CA ASP A 1056 16.85 -32.27 -14.93
C ASP A 1056 18.22 -32.95 -15.10
N MET A 1057 19.31 -32.32 -14.64
CA MET A 1057 20.65 -32.88 -14.80
C MET A 1057 20.98 -33.90 -13.69
N PRO A 1058 21.46 -35.11 -14.05
CA PRO A 1058 21.78 -36.15 -13.08
C PRO A 1058 22.96 -35.74 -12.19
N MET A 1059 22.88 -36.10 -10.90
CA MET A 1059 23.96 -35.88 -9.93
C MET A 1059 25.20 -36.74 -10.20
N GLU A 1060 25.08 -37.77 -11.04
CA GLU A 1060 26.19 -38.53 -11.61
C GLU A 1060 26.41 -38.04 -13.04
N GLY A 1061 27.65 -37.63 -13.36
CA GLY A 1061 27.97 -36.93 -14.60
C GLY A 1061 27.55 -37.66 -15.88
N PRO A 1062 27.44 -36.94 -17.02
CA PRO A 1062 27.02 -37.53 -18.28
C PRO A 1062 27.94 -38.69 -18.69
N GLU A 1063 27.32 -39.81 -19.09
CA GLU A 1063 27.97 -40.98 -19.73
C GLU A 1063 28.92 -41.82 -18.85
N GLY A 1064 28.61 -42.05 -17.57
CA GLY A 1064 29.32 -43.06 -16.75
C GLY A 1064 30.79 -42.71 -16.44
N LYS A 1065 31.24 -41.51 -16.81
CA LYS A 1065 32.49 -40.87 -16.39
C LYS A 1065 32.09 -39.84 -15.35
N GLY A 1066 32.26 -40.15 -14.06
CA GLY A 1066 31.89 -39.22 -12.98
C GLY A 1066 32.47 -37.81 -13.17
N TRP A 1067 32.00 -36.83 -12.39
CA TRP A 1067 32.35 -35.40 -12.48
C TRP A 1067 33.84 -35.03 -12.34
N GLY A 1068 34.76 -36.00 -12.29
CA GLY A 1068 36.19 -35.77 -12.08
C GLY A 1068 36.88 -34.89 -13.13
N GLY A 1069 36.32 -34.75 -14.34
CA GLY A 1069 36.79 -33.81 -15.37
C GLY A 1069 36.21 -32.39 -15.26
N SER A 1070 35.27 -32.18 -14.34
CA SER A 1070 34.50 -30.93 -14.15
C SER A 1070 34.65 -30.37 -12.73
N ILE A 1071 35.53 -30.96 -11.91
CA ILE A 1071 35.88 -30.48 -10.57
C ILE A 1071 37.21 -29.73 -10.68
N PRO A 1072 37.29 -28.46 -10.23
CA PRO A 1072 38.54 -27.70 -10.28
C PRO A 1072 39.63 -28.35 -9.41
N PRO A 1073 40.86 -28.53 -9.95
CA PRO A 1073 41.96 -29.12 -9.21
C PRO A 1073 42.44 -28.21 -8.08
N GLU A 1074 43.13 -28.78 -7.09
CA GLU A 1074 43.54 -28.10 -5.86
C GLU A 1074 44.36 -26.83 -6.14
N GLU A 1075 45.33 -26.93 -7.04
CA GLU A 1075 46.24 -25.85 -7.45
C GLU A 1075 45.56 -24.70 -8.21
N ARG A 1076 44.28 -24.85 -8.56
CA ARG A 1076 43.46 -23.81 -9.21
C ARG A 1076 42.42 -23.21 -8.28
N ARG A 1077 42.33 -23.66 -7.03
CA ARG A 1077 41.43 -23.07 -6.05
C ARG A 1077 41.89 -21.66 -5.69
N VAL A 1078 40.91 -20.78 -5.59
CA VAL A 1078 41.12 -19.42 -5.08
C VAL A 1078 41.13 -19.51 -3.56
N THR A 1079 42.28 -19.27 -2.97
CA THR A 1079 42.51 -19.38 -1.52
C THR A 1079 42.06 -18.13 -0.79
N ARG A 1080 42.12 -16.97 -1.45
CA ARG A 1080 41.82 -15.67 -0.86
C ARG A 1080 41.27 -14.71 -1.92
N ASP A 1081 40.32 -13.89 -1.53
CA ASP A 1081 39.72 -12.85 -2.37
C ASP A 1081 39.71 -11.52 -1.62
N GLU A 1082 40.06 -10.44 -2.33
CA GLU A 1082 40.11 -9.08 -1.78
C GLU A 1082 39.31 -8.12 -2.65
N LEU A 1083 38.48 -7.30 -2.02
CA LEU A 1083 37.82 -6.17 -2.65
C LEU A 1083 38.60 -4.89 -2.32
N VAL A 1084 39.26 -4.32 -3.32
CA VAL A 1084 39.99 -3.06 -3.21
C VAL A 1084 39.09 -1.93 -3.69
N VAL A 1085 38.73 -1.03 -2.78
CA VAL A 1085 37.90 0.15 -3.10
C VAL A 1085 38.81 1.38 -3.25
N ASP A 1086 38.97 1.86 -4.48
CA ASP A 1086 39.66 3.11 -4.80
C ASP A 1086 38.63 4.24 -4.84
N VAL A 1087 38.51 4.94 -3.71
CA VAL A 1087 37.54 6.03 -3.50
C VAL A 1087 37.87 7.23 -4.40
N GLU A 1088 39.13 7.51 -4.67
CA GLU A 1088 39.55 8.67 -5.48
C GLU A 1088 39.24 8.48 -6.96
N ARG A 1089 39.34 7.24 -7.46
CA ARG A 1089 39.08 6.90 -8.85
C ARG A 1089 37.69 6.32 -9.10
N GLY A 1090 36.88 6.17 -8.06
CA GLY A 1090 35.54 5.59 -8.14
C GLY A 1090 35.54 4.15 -8.66
N ARG A 1091 36.56 3.36 -8.32
CA ARG A 1091 36.74 1.99 -8.83
C ARG A 1091 36.72 0.97 -7.70
N ILE A 1092 36.09 -0.17 -7.96
CA ILE A 1092 36.14 -1.35 -7.10
C ILE A 1092 36.85 -2.45 -7.88
N GLU A 1093 37.94 -2.99 -7.35
CA GLU A 1093 38.68 -4.09 -7.95
C GLU A 1093 38.56 -5.34 -7.09
N LEU A 1094 38.12 -6.45 -7.69
CA LEU A 1094 38.20 -7.76 -7.08
C LEU A 1094 39.52 -8.43 -7.46
N VAL A 1095 40.34 -8.74 -6.46
CA VAL A 1095 41.62 -9.43 -6.63
C VAL A 1095 41.51 -10.83 -6.05
N LEU A 1096 41.73 -11.84 -6.89
CA LEU A 1096 41.68 -13.24 -6.52
C LEU A 1096 43.10 -13.78 -6.41
N PHE A 1097 43.40 -14.45 -5.30
CA PHE A 1097 44.68 -15.08 -5.02
C PHE A 1097 44.54 -16.61 -4.99
N GLY A 1098 45.59 -17.28 -5.43
CA GLY A 1098 45.70 -18.74 -5.36
C GLY A 1098 47.15 -19.14 -5.11
N GLU A 1099 47.35 -20.40 -4.70
CA GLU A 1099 48.70 -20.90 -4.44
C GLU A 1099 49.55 -20.94 -5.72
N VAL A 1100 50.83 -20.62 -5.56
CA VAL A 1100 51.83 -20.81 -6.62
C VAL A 1100 52.06 -22.32 -6.80
N PRO A 1101 51.90 -22.85 -8.03
CA PRO A 1101 52.15 -24.26 -8.29
C PRO A 1101 53.54 -24.70 -7.80
N GLY A 1102 53.58 -25.71 -6.93
CA GLY A 1102 54.81 -26.26 -6.35
C GLY A 1102 55.39 -25.50 -5.14
N ARG A 1103 54.75 -24.43 -4.66
CA ARG A 1103 55.15 -23.69 -3.44
C ARG A 1103 53.95 -23.47 -2.51
N ARG A 1104 53.75 -24.44 -1.61
CA ARG A 1104 52.66 -24.44 -0.62
C ARG A 1104 52.77 -23.22 0.31
N GLY A 1105 51.68 -22.48 0.51
CA GLY A 1105 51.64 -21.27 1.35
C GLY A 1105 52.18 -19.99 0.71
N VAL A 1106 52.59 -20.01 -0.56
CA VAL A 1106 52.95 -18.79 -1.32
C VAL A 1106 51.83 -18.47 -2.28
N GLU A 1107 51.13 -17.35 -2.03
CA GLU A 1107 50.03 -16.90 -2.89
C GLU A 1107 50.54 -16.01 -4.03
N ARG A 1108 49.85 -16.06 -5.17
CA ARG A 1108 49.98 -15.08 -6.25
C ARG A 1108 48.61 -14.58 -6.67
N GLU A 1109 48.58 -13.38 -7.23
CA GLU A 1109 47.40 -12.88 -7.94
C GLU A 1109 47.10 -13.79 -9.14
N VAL A 1110 45.88 -14.32 -9.19
CA VAL A 1110 45.37 -15.19 -10.25
C VAL A 1110 44.50 -14.41 -11.22
N LYS A 1111 43.69 -13.48 -10.69
CA LYS A 1111 42.79 -12.66 -11.50
C LYS A 1111 42.52 -11.34 -10.80
N ARG A 1112 42.49 -10.25 -11.56
CA ARG A 1112 42.01 -8.94 -11.13
C ARG A 1112 40.89 -8.50 -12.04
N VAL A 1113 39.76 -8.16 -11.45
CA VAL A 1113 38.54 -7.79 -12.17
C VAL A 1113 38.11 -6.42 -11.69
N SER A 1114 38.02 -5.46 -12.62
CA SER A 1114 37.35 -4.20 -12.33
C SER A 1114 35.85 -4.46 -12.27
N LEU A 1115 35.25 -4.20 -11.12
CA LEU A 1115 33.81 -4.25 -10.95
C LEU A 1115 33.21 -2.87 -11.28
N GLY A 1116 32.06 -2.86 -11.95
CA GLY A 1116 31.24 -1.65 -12.08
C GLY A 1116 30.66 -1.24 -10.72
N TYR A 1117 30.53 0.07 -10.49
CA TYR A 1117 30.03 0.63 -9.22
C TYR A 1117 28.55 0.30 -8.97
#